data_AF-A0A0D7KLC6-F1
#
_entry.id   AF-A0A0D7KLC6-F1
#
_cell.length_a   1.000
_cell.length_b   1.000
_cell.length_c   1.000
_cell.angle_alpha   90.00
_cell.angle_beta   90.00
_cell.angle_gamma   90.00
#
_symmetry.space_group_name_H-M   'P 1'
#
loop_
_entity.id
_entity.type
_entity.pdbx_description
1 polymer ?
#
loop_
_entity_poly.entity_id
_entity_poly.type
_entity_poly.pdbx_seq_one_letter_code
_entity_poly.pdbx_strand_id
1 'polypeptide(L)'
;MKKITKVVLSFLLVLSLLPIGNNVQAYFVHDNTTNNSTKSSPIVYDIYATLGTLPTLYAGLNTYTSNNESYMWFLRKGTLNTTYLPSHMNFIAPNKEYDAELMNEIIDKVKELFTLNPDAKFNFYIDDLRVQFILQSFVANHIPEDNYKVFLLSDGTATYTKFKSMFNAAGTYPTWIKYADDFMNKKTRIAAGENDVININNDTEMHPSMYFASQFDNVEYWMQFPELLVSNDDNVKTEIIKMNTIKTTPNDIYHNLSDDKKAAFVKAAGVDKQKFDGIFDASSKPNLIISGTSLSGEQNGFEEVVKNIVKDYGERYDLFFKPHPAWDPISNPQLIDLKRKEFINGLGITILPAQLPMEALLWAYPDLKIGGYSSTLYMSTAQGQTLFFIADSKEKLVSPLPELYDLGHFGSAKFYKVVPDPENGNQDSDAVLSLLELSHNDEKIPLNVTDAVYAANVPNKIDKVKLTFKNNEEKDKIQVQFEDKAINVSDIAGEYQSEDIMLNVGVNTILVTVSSFDEKNTNTYKVVITRDDEETEGNGDGNVGGDSSNPGSGSNPGGSGASNSNITIPSGSGGVVNTNSNVIEVLANGKKKEEIELSKIKNETKNAIVDVLDKEVTSIKMKSNILKELKNNKIEIVTFNLDGFSYQIPVDILEQINYQSQGSNKETVLNLSFDINKDVNSNKVEMLGEMISNQYDVSLKITDDKGLNKEVKDIGKYVSIKVLLKNVTDQDKAKIAAISLSKDINGSPISHTKPVKLINQNGQYYALISTMNYGSFLVLKNDKEFKDVVNHWASHDITEAANRNIVNGKGEELFMPNTQISRAEFISMMVRGMGVSTVKTKTGKWYDDEVAVAEKIGLLKNLSISSSDIEKNITRSEIISIVTAAHSYINNDMGLKVDKKILAGFVDINKLTDLEQSEFAWCIENKIINGLTTDNSGKVSLSPSKESTRAEATTILLRTLRSLSLID
;
A
#
# COMPACT_ATOMS: atom_id res chain seq x y z
N MET A 1 9.55 -45.99 43.93
CA MET A 1 10.06 -46.78 45.08
C MET A 1 9.44 -48.17 45.03
N LYS A 2 10.25 -49.24 45.03
CA LYS A 2 9.89 -50.68 45.00
C LYS A 2 9.29 -51.19 43.67
N LYS A 3 9.67 -52.34 43.08
CA LYS A 3 10.80 -53.28 43.25
C LYS A 3 10.61 -54.40 42.20
N ILE A 4 11.72 -54.93 41.66
CA ILE A 4 11.97 -56.33 41.23
C ILE A 4 11.63 -56.72 39.76
N THR A 5 12.56 -56.43 38.84
CA THR A 5 13.63 -57.32 38.32
C THR A 5 13.43 -58.85 38.15
N LYS A 6 13.54 -59.31 36.89
CA LYS A 6 14.15 -60.57 36.32
C LYS A 6 13.62 -61.94 36.80
N VAL A 7 13.43 -62.97 35.95
CA VAL A 7 14.37 -63.70 35.07
C VAL A 7 13.51 -64.54 34.08
N VAL A 8 13.55 -64.30 32.76
CA VAL A 8 14.31 -65.00 31.68
C VAL A 8 14.23 -66.53 31.67
N LEU A 9 13.58 -67.10 30.64
CA LEU A 9 13.77 -68.39 29.94
C LEU A 9 12.37 -68.75 29.34
N SER A 10 12.11 -69.09 28.07
CA SER A 10 12.92 -69.70 27.01
C SER A 10 12.17 -69.58 25.66
N PHE A 11 12.95 -69.35 24.59
CA PHE A 11 12.90 -70.03 23.28
C PHE A 11 11.60 -70.19 22.46
N LEU A 12 11.55 -69.41 21.36
CA LEU A 12 11.52 -69.80 19.93
C LEU A 12 10.40 -70.68 19.31
N LEU A 13 10.02 -70.26 18.08
CA LEU A 13 9.19 -70.90 17.03
C LEU A 13 7.64 -70.81 17.20
N VAL A 14 6.79 -70.54 16.19
CA VAL A 14 6.93 -70.09 14.78
C VAL A 14 5.51 -69.87 14.19
N LEU A 15 5.38 -68.94 13.21
CA LEU A 15 4.29 -68.73 12.22
C LEU A 15 2.87 -68.37 12.76
N SER A 16 2.03 -67.53 12.13
CA SER A 16 2.04 -66.77 10.87
C SER A 16 0.75 -65.93 10.81
N LEU A 17 0.78 -64.85 10.02
CA LEU A 17 -0.33 -64.01 9.50
C LEU A 17 -0.42 -62.60 10.13
N LEU A 18 -0.11 -61.63 9.27
CA LEU A 18 -0.16 -60.16 9.34
C LEU A 18 -1.59 -59.61 9.56
N PRO A 19 -1.84 -58.28 9.74
CA PRO A 19 -0.93 -57.12 9.67
C PRO A 19 -1.08 -56.11 10.84
N ILE A 20 -0.19 -55.10 10.89
CA ILE A 20 -0.42 -53.67 11.25
C ILE A 20 0.88 -53.03 11.79
N GLY A 21 1.31 -51.94 11.14
CA GLY A 21 1.62 -50.65 11.79
C GLY A 21 2.99 -50.38 12.44
N ASN A 22 3.55 -49.24 12.02
CA ASN A 22 4.43 -48.29 12.72
C ASN A 22 5.96 -48.48 12.75
N ASN A 23 6.61 -47.65 11.94
CA ASN A 23 7.60 -46.60 12.28
C ASN A 23 8.70 -46.84 13.33
N VAL A 24 9.95 -46.70 12.82
CA VAL A 24 11.12 -45.96 13.38
C VAL A 24 11.82 -46.67 14.57
N GLN A 25 13.13 -46.99 14.58
CA GLN A 25 14.32 -46.34 14.00
C GLN A 25 15.52 -47.33 13.96
N ALA A 26 16.47 -47.01 13.08
CA ALA A 26 17.91 -47.29 13.12
C ALA A 26 18.41 -48.74 12.92
N TYR A 27 18.97 -49.02 11.75
CA TYR A 27 20.19 -49.82 11.63
C TYR A 27 21.10 -49.24 10.54
N PHE A 28 22.29 -48.78 10.95
CA PHE A 28 23.45 -48.68 10.07
C PHE A 28 23.92 -50.10 9.75
N VAL A 29 24.09 -50.40 8.46
CA VAL A 29 24.95 -51.50 8.01
C VAL A 29 25.83 -50.95 6.91
N HIS A 30 27.12 -50.81 7.22
CA HIS A 30 28.18 -50.80 6.22
C HIS A 30 28.29 -52.22 5.67
N ASP A 31 28.04 -52.39 4.38
CA ASP A 31 28.50 -53.57 3.66
C ASP A 31 29.45 -53.14 2.56
N ASN A 32 30.73 -53.47 2.76
CA ASN A 32 31.80 -53.32 1.78
C ASN A 32 31.87 -54.63 0.98
N THR A 33 31.25 -54.66 -0.20
CA THR A 33 31.64 -55.61 -1.24
C THR A 33 31.80 -54.89 -2.58
N THR A 34 33.04 -54.90 -3.06
CA THR A 34 33.44 -54.48 -4.39
C THR A 34 32.74 -55.32 -5.45
N ASN A 35 31.96 -54.67 -6.31
CA ASN A 35 31.62 -55.20 -7.62
C ASN A 35 31.61 -54.04 -8.62
N ASN A 36 32.38 -54.20 -9.70
CA ASN A 36 32.33 -53.39 -10.90
C ASN A 36 30.87 -53.24 -11.36
N SER A 37 30.26 -52.10 -11.05
CA SER A 37 29.07 -51.63 -11.74
C SER A 37 29.52 -50.50 -12.66
N THR A 38 29.11 -50.57 -13.91
CA THR A 38 29.02 -49.42 -14.81
C THR A 38 28.56 -48.21 -14.01
N LYS A 39 29.41 -47.18 -13.84
CA LYS A 39 29.01 -45.92 -13.18
C LYS A 39 27.73 -45.49 -13.88
N SER A 40 26.58 -45.58 -13.21
CA SER A 40 25.32 -45.12 -13.78
C SER A 40 25.54 -43.66 -14.16
N SER A 41 25.08 -43.26 -15.34
CA SER A 41 25.15 -41.85 -15.74
C SER A 41 24.65 -40.97 -14.59
N PRO A 42 25.33 -39.85 -14.30
CA PRO A 42 24.95 -39.00 -13.19
C PRO A 42 23.49 -38.57 -13.35
N ILE A 43 22.75 -38.54 -12.25
CA ILE A 43 21.37 -38.06 -12.24
C ILE A 43 21.39 -36.59 -12.65
N VAL A 44 20.51 -36.21 -13.57
CA VAL A 44 20.36 -34.83 -14.02
C VAL A 44 19.04 -34.31 -13.46
N TYR A 45 19.11 -33.21 -12.72
CA TYR A 45 17.95 -32.50 -12.19
C TYR A 45 17.72 -31.20 -12.97
N ASP A 46 16.48 -30.93 -13.34
CA ASP A 46 16.10 -29.60 -13.83
C ASP A 46 15.46 -28.80 -12.69
N ILE A 47 15.99 -27.62 -12.43
CA ILE A 47 15.53 -26.74 -11.36
C ILE A 47 15.06 -25.44 -12.00
N TYR A 48 13.81 -25.08 -11.77
CA TYR A 48 13.17 -23.90 -12.36
C TYR A 48 12.81 -22.90 -11.25
N ALA A 49 13.30 -21.66 -11.39
CA ALA A 49 13.11 -20.58 -10.43
C ALA A 49 12.77 -19.27 -11.15
N THR A 50 11.48 -18.92 -11.26
CA THR A 50 11.06 -17.79 -12.10
C THR A 50 10.14 -16.80 -11.39
N LEU A 51 10.33 -15.49 -11.64
CA LEU A 51 9.51 -14.43 -11.03
C LEU A 51 8.65 -13.72 -12.08
N GLY A 52 9.22 -13.41 -13.23
CA GLY A 52 8.51 -12.82 -14.37
C GLY A 52 7.56 -13.81 -15.07
N THR A 53 6.55 -13.29 -15.77
CA THR A 53 5.64 -14.11 -16.58
C THR A 53 6.39 -14.77 -17.74
N LEU A 54 7.19 -14.02 -18.49
CA LEU A 54 7.90 -14.52 -19.66
C LEU A 54 8.94 -15.62 -19.30
N PRO A 55 9.82 -15.45 -18.29
CA PRO A 55 10.66 -16.53 -17.77
C PRO A 55 9.86 -17.76 -17.33
N THR A 56 8.70 -17.57 -16.68
CA THR A 56 7.83 -18.68 -16.28
C THR A 56 7.28 -19.44 -17.48
N LEU A 57 6.98 -18.75 -18.59
CA LEU A 57 6.54 -19.41 -19.83
C LEU A 57 7.67 -20.18 -20.52
N TYR A 58 8.90 -19.63 -20.55
CA TYR A 58 10.09 -20.38 -21.00
C TYR A 58 10.27 -21.66 -20.18
N ALA A 59 10.28 -21.54 -18.85
CA ALA A 59 10.42 -22.67 -17.93
C ALA A 59 9.30 -23.70 -18.15
N GLY A 60 8.05 -23.25 -18.17
CA GLY A 60 6.87 -24.09 -18.38
C GLY A 60 6.91 -24.87 -19.68
N LEU A 61 7.28 -24.23 -20.79
CA LEU A 61 7.45 -24.90 -22.08
C LEU A 61 8.59 -25.92 -22.05
N ASN A 62 9.71 -25.57 -21.43
CA ASN A 62 10.87 -26.45 -21.32
C ASN A 62 10.54 -27.76 -20.58
N THR A 63 9.62 -27.73 -19.61
CA THR A 63 9.16 -28.96 -18.92
C THR A 63 8.61 -30.02 -19.88
N TYR A 64 8.08 -29.63 -21.05
CA TYR A 64 7.57 -30.58 -22.04
C TYR A 64 8.67 -31.13 -22.96
N THR A 65 9.88 -30.59 -22.89
CA THR A 65 11.02 -31.00 -23.71
C THR A 65 11.98 -31.93 -22.96
N SER A 66 12.03 -31.81 -21.63
CA SER A 66 12.82 -32.66 -20.74
C SER A 66 12.00 -33.81 -20.15
N ASN A 67 12.70 -34.87 -19.74
CA ASN A 67 12.13 -35.95 -18.91
C ASN A 67 12.90 -36.13 -17.60
N ASN A 68 13.80 -35.20 -17.28
CA ASN A 68 14.58 -35.22 -16.04
C ASN A 68 13.64 -35.02 -14.85
N GLU A 69 14.04 -35.58 -13.70
CA GLU A 69 13.36 -35.25 -12.45
C GLU A 69 13.51 -33.75 -12.20
N SER A 70 12.37 -33.07 -12.08
CA SER A 70 12.33 -31.62 -12.15
C SER A 70 11.72 -31.02 -10.90
N TYR A 71 12.23 -29.87 -10.48
CA TYR A 71 11.72 -29.10 -9.35
C TYR A 71 11.44 -27.67 -9.80
N MET A 72 10.22 -27.20 -9.57
CA MET A 72 9.79 -25.87 -10.02
C MET A 72 9.23 -25.05 -8.88
N TRP A 73 9.63 -23.78 -8.87
CA TRP A 73 9.03 -22.71 -8.12
C TRP A 73 8.86 -21.49 -9.04
N PHE A 74 7.72 -20.81 -8.90
CA PHE A 74 7.47 -19.58 -9.63
C PHE A 74 6.55 -18.66 -8.84
N LEU A 75 6.85 -17.36 -8.88
CA LEU A 75 6.16 -16.34 -8.09
C LEU A 75 4.70 -16.14 -8.54
N ARG A 76 4.49 -16.02 -9.85
CA ARG A 76 3.19 -15.69 -10.43
C ARG A 76 2.35 -16.95 -10.60
N LYS A 77 1.79 -17.47 -9.49
CA LYS A 77 0.98 -18.71 -9.45
C LYS A 77 -0.15 -18.77 -10.50
N GLY A 78 -0.66 -17.62 -10.96
CA GLY A 78 -1.66 -17.53 -12.03
C GLY A 78 -1.13 -17.79 -13.45
N THR A 79 0.19 -17.90 -13.65
CA THR A 79 0.80 -18.06 -14.99
C THR A 79 0.70 -19.50 -15.51
N LEU A 80 0.84 -20.49 -14.62
CA LEU A 80 0.76 -21.91 -14.96
C LEU A 80 -0.05 -22.65 -13.91
N ASN A 81 -1.06 -23.40 -14.36
CA ASN A 81 -1.75 -24.39 -13.57
C ASN A 81 -0.90 -25.67 -13.50
N THR A 82 -0.33 -25.91 -12.33
CA THR A 82 0.58 -27.02 -12.05
C THR A 82 -0.06 -28.40 -12.23
N THR A 83 -1.39 -28.51 -12.16
CA THR A 83 -2.13 -29.77 -12.37
C THR A 83 -1.96 -30.32 -13.78
N TYR A 84 -1.70 -29.45 -14.76
CA TYR A 84 -1.58 -29.83 -16.17
C TYR A 84 -0.14 -29.93 -16.66
N LEU A 85 0.85 -29.69 -15.79
CA LEU A 85 2.25 -29.89 -16.13
C LEU A 85 2.64 -31.38 -16.12
N PRO A 86 3.75 -31.76 -16.80
CA PRO A 86 4.19 -33.15 -16.85
C PRO A 86 4.40 -33.80 -15.48
N SER A 87 4.17 -35.11 -15.37
CA SER A 87 4.22 -35.83 -14.08
C SER A 87 5.61 -35.96 -13.45
N HIS A 88 6.68 -35.64 -14.18
CA HIS A 88 8.05 -35.58 -13.64
C HIS A 88 8.33 -34.28 -12.87
N MET A 89 7.36 -33.35 -12.84
CA MET A 89 7.46 -32.07 -12.15
C MET A 89 7.12 -32.22 -10.67
N ASN A 90 8.02 -31.77 -9.82
CA ASN A 90 7.81 -31.56 -8.39
C ASN A 90 7.74 -30.06 -8.12
N PHE A 91 6.80 -29.65 -7.26
CA PHE A 91 6.63 -28.24 -6.91
C PHE A 91 7.19 -27.97 -5.53
N ILE A 92 8.02 -26.95 -5.41
CA ILE A 92 8.62 -26.55 -4.14
C ILE A 92 7.64 -25.61 -3.43
N ALA A 93 7.32 -25.93 -2.16
CA ALA A 93 6.42 -25.18 -1.30
C ALA A 93 5.05 -24.81 -1.95
N PRO A 94 4.32 -25.77 -2.56
CA PRO A 94 3.11 -25.48 -3.34
C PRO A 94 1.98 -24.85 -2.50
N ASN A 95 1.99 -25.10 -1.19
CA ASN A 95 0.96 -24.69 -0.24
C ASN A 95 1.37 -23.51 0.65
N LYS A 96 2.58 -22.95 0.50
CA LYS A 96 2.99 -21.74 1.26
C LYS A 96 2.50 -20.48 0.53
N GLU A 97 2.01 -19.49 1.29
CA GLU A 97 1.76 -18.13 0.79
C GLU A 97 3.09 -17.44 0.44
N TYR A 98 3.02 -16.42 -0.41
CA TYR A 98 4.19 -15.72 -0.93
C TYR A 98 5.05 -15.10 0.18
N ASP A 99 6.35 -15.36 0.11
CA ASP A 99 7.36 -14.85 1.03
C ASP A 99 8.73 -14.88 0.31
N ALA A 100 9.57 -13.86 0.54
CA ALA A 100 10.92 -13.73 -0.02
C ALA A 100 11.84 -14.92 0.34
N GLU A 101 11.54 -15.65 1.41
CA GLU A 101 12.23 -16.86 1.86
C GLU A 101 11.92 -18.09 1.01
N LEU A 102 10.92 -18.08 0.10
CA LEU A 102 10.69 -19.24 -0.79
C LEU A 102 11.85 -19.51 -1.76
N MET A 103 12.69 -18.51 -2.06
CA MET A 103 13.93 -18.75 -2.81
C MET A 103 14.94 -19.56 -1.99
N ASN A 104 14.91 -19.47 -0.66
CA ASN A 104 15.71 -20.34 0.21
C ASN A 104 15.30 -21.80 0.05
N GLU A 105 14.02 -22.09 -0.19
CA GLU A 105 13.55 -23.46 -0.41
C GLU A 105 14.14 -24.09 -1.68
N ILE A 106 14.39 -23.27 -2.73
CA ILE A 106 15.09 -23.75 -3.94
C ILE A 106 16.55 -24.01 -3.63
N ILE A 107 17.21 -23.10 -2.92
CA ILE A 107 18.62 -23.23 -2.51
C ILE A 107 18.79 -24.49 -1.64
N ASP A 108 17.89 -24.68 -0.67
CA ASP A 108 17.86 -25.84 0.22
C ASP A 108 17.55 -27.12 -0.54
N LYS A 109 16.66 -27.08 -1.54
CA LYS A 109 16.39 -28.24 -2.39
C LYS A 109 17.62 -28.63 -3.22
N VAL A 110 18.33 -27.68 -3.83
CA VAL A 110 19.57 -27.95 -4.56
C VAL A 110 20.61 -28.58 -3.63
N LYS A 111 20.77 -28.03 -2.43
CA LYS A 111 21.66 -28.55 -1.39
C LYS A 111 21.30 -29.97 -0.96
N GLU A 112 20.01 -30.23 -0.73
CA GLU A 112 19.48 -31.55 -0.38
C GLU A 112 19.79 -32.57 -1.47
N LEU A 113 19.47 -32.26 -2.73
CA LEU A 113 19.68 -33.15 -3.87
C LEU A 113 21.17 -33.46 -4.07
N PHE A 114 22.05 -32.47 -3.92
CA PHE A 114 23.48 -32.69 -4.03
C PHE A 114 24.05 -33.50 -2.85
N THR A 115 23.52 -33.28 -1.64
CA THR A 115 23.91 -34.07 -0.46
C THR A 115 23.53 -35.53 -0.62
N LEU A 116 22.35 -35.80 -1.20
CA LEU A 116 21.89 -37.15 -1.51
C LEU A 116 22.70 -37.79 -2.65
N ASN A 117 23.05 -37.00 -3.67
CA ASN A 117 23.74 -37.46 -4.87
C ASN A 117 24.90 -36.52 -5.27
N PRO A 118 26.12 -36.71 -4.72
CA PRO A 118 27.26 -35.82 -4.98
C PRO A 118 27.76 -35.79 -6.44
N ASP A 119 27.42 -36.81 -7.24
CA ASP A 119 27.74 -36.86 -8.68
C ASP A 119 26.63 -36.21 -9.54
N ALA A 120 25.54 -35.69 -8.96
CA ALA A 120 24.41 -35.13 -9.71
C ALA A 120 24.78 -33.90 -10.53
N LYS A 121 24.09 -33.73 -11.66
CA LYS A 121 24.16 -32.56 -12.54
C LYS A 121 22.88 -31.75 -12.41
N PHE A 122 23.00 -30.42 -12.42
CA PHE A 122 21.86 -29.50 -12.32
C PHE A 122 21.73 -28.63 -13.56
N ASN A 123 20.56 -28.61 -14.18
CA ASN A 123 20.17 -27.58 -15.14
C ASN A 123 19.33 -26.55 -14.39
N PHE A 124 19.88 -25.35 -14.18
CA PHE A 124 19.26 -24.30 -13.38
C PHE A 124 18.68 -23.21 -14.27
N TYR A 125 17.37 -23.21 -14.42
CA TYR A 125 16.62 -22.24 -15.21
C TYR A 125 16.15 -21.11 -14.31
N ILE A 126 16.68 -19.91 -14.52
CA ILE A 126 16.41 -18.76 -13.65
C ILE A 126 16.16 -17.49 -14.44
N ASP A 127 15.26 -16.66 -13.91
CA ASP A 127 15.04 -15.28 -14.35
C ASP A 127 16.38 -14.49 -14.37
N ASP A 128 16.68 -13.87 -15.52
CA ASP A 128 17.94 -13.17 -15.78
C ASP A 128 18.23 -12.05 -14.78
N LEU A 129 17.19 -11.37 -14.30
CA LEU A 129 17.30 -10.28 -13.35
C LEU A 129 17.74 -10.76 -11.95
N ARG A 130 17.81 -12.08 -11.72
CA ARG A 130 18.06 -12.73 -10.43
C ARG A 130 19.32 -13.60 -10.40
N VAL A 131 20.29 -13.28 -11.26
CA VAL A 131 21.57 -13.99 -11.42
C VAL A 131 22.32 -14.28 -10.10
N GLN A 132 22.14 -13.47 -9.05
CA GLN A 132 22.79 -13.64 -7.76
C GLN A 132 22.46 -14.96 -7.07
N PHE A 133 21.29 -15.56 -7.33
CA PHE A 133 20.89 -16.83 -6.72
C PHE A 133 21.73 -18.02 -7.20
N ILE A 134 22.46 -17.89 -8.31
CA ILE A 134 23.45 -18.89 -8.75
C ILE A 134 24.53 -19.03 -7.67
N LEU A 135 24.99 -17.90 -7.10
CA LEU A 135 26.04 -17.89 -6.09
C LEU A 135 25.58 -18.59 -4.81
N GLN A 136 24.33 -18.40 -4.40
CA GLN A 136 23.79 -19.03 -3.19
C GLN A 136 23.43 -20.50 -3.41
N SER A 137 22.88 -20.84 -4.59
CA SER A 137 22.46 -22.22 -4.87
C SER A 137 23.66 -23.15 -5.03
N PHE A 138 24.73 -22.70 -5.69
CA PHE A 138 25.87 -23.56 -6.05
C PHE A 138 27.16 -23.21 -5.32
N VAL A 139 27.56 -21.93 -5.32
CA VAL A 139 28.87 -21.52 -4.77
C VAL A 139 28.89 -21.66 -3.25
N ALA A 140 27.84 -21.18 -2.56
CA ALA A 140 27.71 -21.30 -1.10
C ALA A 140 27.58 -22.76 -0.63
N ASN A 141 27.08 -23.64 -1.50
CA ASN A 141 26.95 -25.08 -1.23
C ASN A 141 28.17 -25.89 -1.72
N HIS A 142 29.24 -25.23 -2.17
CA HIS A 142 30.47 -25.86 -2.69
C HIS A 142 30.22 -26.90 -3.80
N ILE A 143 29.22 -26.67 -4.65
CA ILE A 143 28.91 -27.54 -5.78
C ILE A 143 29.90 -27.20 -6.93
N PRO A 144 30.63 -28.20 -7.48
CA PRO A 144 31.58 -27.96 -8.58
C PRO A 144 30.91 -27.35 -9.81
N GLU A 145 31.59 -26.46 -10.54
CA GLU A 145 31.04 -25.82 -11.75
C GLU A 145 30.67 -26.82 -12.83
N ASP A 146 31.42 -27.91 -12.97
CA ASP A 146 31.09 -29.02 -13.87
C ASP A 146 29.77 -29.72 -13.52
N ASN A 147 29.25 -29.52 -12.30
CA ASN A 147 28.02 -30.13 -11.82
C ASN A 147 26.77 -29.29 -12.06
N TYR A 148 26.88 -28.08 -12.61
CA TYR A 148 25.69 -27.31 -12.96
C TYR A 148 25.86 -26.48 -14.22
N LYS A 149 24.75 -26.36 -14.96
CA LYS A 149 24.58 -25.47 -16.08
C LYS A 149 23.44 -24.50 -15.79
N VAL A 150 23.65 -23.21 -16.01
CA VAL A 150 22.65 -22.17 -15.78
C VAL A 150 22.05 -21.73 -17.10
N PHE A 151 20.74 -21.54 -17.10
CA PHE A 151 19.98 -20.99 -18.21
C PHE A 151 19.30 -19.71 -17.71
N LEU A 152 19.88 -18.56 -18.05
CA LEU A 152 19.30 -17.26 -17.78
C LEU A 152 18.15 -17.02 -18.76
N LEU A 153 16.95 -16.77 -18.23
CA LEU A 153 15.73 -16.56 -18.99
C LEU A 153 15.39 -15.07 -18.99
N SER A 154 15.40 -14.44 -20.16
CA SER A 154 15.06 -13.01 -20.28
C SER A 154 13.68 -12.68 -19.70
N ASP A 155 13.62 -11.70 -18.79
CA ASP A 155 12.35 -11.14 -18.27
C ASP A 155 11.51 -10.46 -19.37
N GLY A 156 12.15 -10.00 -20.44
CA GLY A 156 11.52 -9.32 -21.56
C GLY A 156 12.03 -7.89 -21.69
N THR A 157 11.13 -6.89 -21.76
CA THR A 157 11.53 -5.49 -22.01
C THR A 157 12.49 -4.93 -20.95
N ALA A 158 12.43 -5.40 -19.71
CA ALA A 158 13.36 -5.00 -18.65
C ALA A 158 14.80 -5.40 -18.98
N THR A 159 15.02 -6.58 -19.55
CA THR A 159 16.33 -7.06 -20.02
C THR A 159 17.00 -6.06 -20.97
N TYR A 160 16.25 -5.53 -21.94
CA TYR A 160 16.81 -4.61 -22.95
C TYR A 160 16.87 -3.17 -22.44
N THR A 161 15.84 -2.73 -21.71
CA THR A 161 15.79 -1.38 -21.15
C THR A 161 16.93 -1.12 -20.17
N LYS A 162 17.27 -2.10 -19.31
CA LYS A 162 18.39 -2.00 -18.37
C LYS A 162 19.74 -2.02 -19.09
N PHE A 163 19.91 -2.86 -20.10
CA PHE A 163 21.12 -2.84 -20.92
C PHE A 163 21.30 -1.46 -21.56
N LYS A 164 20.23 -0.94 -22.19
CA LYS A 164 20.25 0.33 -22.88
C LYS A 164 20.59 1.50 -21.95
N SER A 165 20.03 1.53 -20.75
CA SER A 165 20.29 2.61 -19.79
C SER A 165 21.71 2.59 -19.21
N MET A 166 22.34 1.42 -19.11
CA MET A 166 23.65 1.28 -18.46
C MET A 166 24.82 1.26 -19.45
N PHE A 167 24.61 0.70 -20.65
CA PHE A 167 25.70 0.28 -21.52
C PHE A 167 25.58 0.80 -22.96
N ASN A 168 24.50 1.50 -23.33
CA ASN A 168 24.36 1.96 -24.71
C ASN A 168 25.31 3.13 -25.06
N ALA A 169 25.59 4.03 -24.12
CA ALA A 169 26.41 5.23 -24.38
C ALA A 169 27.91 4.89 -24.46
N ALA A 170 28.66 5.73 -25.19
CA ALA A 170 30.13 5.65 -25.20
C ALA A 170 30.71 5.99 -23.80
N GLY A 171 31.82 5.35 -23.43
CA GLY A 171 32.47 5.57 -22.13
C GLY A 171 31.83 4.80 -20.97
N THR A 172 30.98 3.81 -21.24
CA THR A 172 30.29 2.99 -20.24
C THR A 172 31.07 1.72 -19.85
N TYR A 173 32.21 1.43 -20.49
CA TYR A 173 33.05 0.29 -20.10
C TYR A 173 33.47 0.24 -18.62
N PRO A 174 33.81 1.37 -17.95
CA PRO A 174 34.08 1.35 -16.51
C PRO A 174 32.89 0.85 -15.68
N THR A 175 31.66 1.14 -16.11
CA THR A 175 30.45 0.61 -15.48
C THR A 175 30.38 -0.90 -15.63
N TRP A 176 30.70 -1.43 -16.82
CA TRP A 176 30.75 -2.88 -17.05
C TRP A 176 31.75 -3.55 -16.10
N ILE A 177 32.98 -3.04 -16.04
CA ILE A 177 34.04 -3.56 -15.17
C ILE A 177 33.62 -3.54 -13.70
N LYS A 178 33.04 -2.43 -13.22
CA LYS A 178 32.56 -2.32 -11.83
C LYS A 178 31.63 -3.47 -11.45
N TYR A 179 30.68 -3.82 -12.33
CA TYR A 179 29.71 -4.87 -12.04
C TYR A 179 30.24 -6.28 -12.25
N ALA A 180 31.15 -6.48 -13.21
CA ALA A 180 31.92 -7.72 -13.32
C ALA A 180 32.75 -7.98 -12.05
N ASP A 181 33.45 -6.95 -11.55
CA ASP A 181 34.23 -7.00 -10.33
C ASP A 181 33.34 -7.25 -9.11
N ASP A 182 32.19 -6.58 -8.99
CA ASP A 182 31.23 -6.83 -7.89
C ASP A 182 30.76 -8.29 -7.87
N PHE A 183 30.40 -8.85 -9.03
CA PHE A 183 29.97 -10.24 -9.14
C PHE A 183 31.10 -11.21 -8.76
N MET A 184 32.32 -10.99 -9.25
CA MET A 184 33.48 -11.84 -8.96
C MET A 184 33.93 -11.74 -7.50
N ASN A 185 33.89 -10.54 -6.90
CA ASN A 185 34.19 -10.33 -5.50
C ASN A 185 33.17 -11.05 -4.61
N LYS A 186 31.88 -10.96 -4.92
CA LYS A 186 30.83 -11.70 -4.21
C LYS A 186 31.01 -13.21 -4.34
N LYS A 187 31.24 -13.72 -5.56
CA LYS A 187 31.52 -15.14 -5.80
C LYS A 187 32.71 -15.63 -4.97
N THR A 188 33.80 -14.87 -4.89
CA THR A 188 35.00 -15.21 -4.13
C THR A 188 34.73 -15.27 -2.63
N ARG A 189 34.05 -14.26 -2.08
CA ARG A 189 33.72 -14.19 -0.65
C ARG A 189 32.76 -15.31 -0.22
N ILE A 190 31.75 -15.60 -1.04
CA ILE A 190 30.81 -16.70 -0.81
C ILE A 190 31.53 -18.05 -0.86
N ALA A 191 32.44 -18.25 -1.82
CA ALA A 191 33.26 -19.46 -1.89
C ALA A 191 34.16 -19.64 -0.66
N ALA A 192 34.55 -18.54 0.01
CA ALA A 192 35.30 -18.54 1.26
C ALA A 192 34.44 -18.79 2.52
N GLY A 193 33.12 -18.97 2.37
CA GLY A 193 32.20 -19.23 3.48
C GLY A 193 31.61 -17.99 4.16
N GLU A 194 31.70 -16.82 3.52
CA GLU A 194 31.00 -15.62 4.01
C GLU A 194 29.51 -15.69 3.66
N ASN A 195 28.66 -15.87 4.68
CA ASN A 195 27.23 -16.15 4.49
C ASN A 195 26.33 -14.90 4.35
N ASP A 196 26.83 -13.70 4.72
CA ASP A 196 26.05 -12.44 4.69
C ASP A 196 26.31 -11.59 3.44
N VAL A 197 26.90 -12.17 2.38
CA VAL A 197 27.36 -11.44 1.19
C VAL A 197 26.23 -11.02 0.25
N ILE A 198 25.12 -11.77 0.25
CA ILE A 198 23.91 -11.47 -0.51
C ILE A 198 22.74 -11.50 0.46
N ASN A 199 22.09 -10.36 0.66
CA ASN A 199 20.88 -10.30 1.45
C ASN A 199 19.68 -10.54 0.53
N ILE A 200 19.09 -11.73 0.54
CA ILE A 200 17.98 -12.09 -0.36
C ILE A 200 16.77 -11.15 -0.22
N ASN A 201 16.60 -10.53 0.95
CA ASN A 201 15.50 -9.61 1.22
C ASN A 201 15.76 -8.17 0.72
N ASN A 202 17.03 -7.78 0.54
CA ASN A 202 17.42 -6.41 0.19
C ASN A 202 18.15 -6.29 -1.18
N ASP A 203 18.78 -7.37 -1.63
CA ASP A 203 19.52 -7.51 -2.90
C ASP A 203 18.71 -8.38 -3.88
N THR A 204 17.43 -8.06 -4.04
CA THR A 204 16.50 -8.82 -4.88
C THR A 204 16.85 -8.77 -6.37
N GLU A 205 17.73 -7.85 -6.78
CA GLU A 205 18.22 -7.74 -8.15
C GLU A 205 19.70 -7.32 -8.21
N MET A 206 20.58 -8.15 -8.78
CA MET A 206 21.98 -7.77 -9.09
C MET A 206 22.11 -7.26 -10.54
N HIS A 207 21.34 -6.24 -10.88
CA HIS A 207 21.53 -5.54 -12.16
C HIS A 207 22.89 -4.86 -12.17
N PRO A 208 23.67 -4.98 -13.26
CA PRO A 208 23.51 -5.69 -14.52
C PRO A 208 24.44 -6.93 -14.64
N SER A 209 24.69 -7.64 -13.54
CA SER A 209 25.70 -8.70 -13.50
C SER A 209 25.37 -9.91 -14.39
N MET A 210 24.12 -10.05 -14.83
CA MET A 210 23.66 -11.13 -15.69
C MET A 210 24.32 -11.14 -17.08
N TYR A 211 24.60 -9.97 -17.66
CA TYR A 211 25.28 -9.92 -18.96
C TYR A 211 26.71 -10.44 -18.84
N PHE A 212 27.43 -10.04 -17.79
CA PHE A 212 28.76 -10.58 -17.51
C PHE A 212 28.72 -12.07 -17.15
N ALA A 213 27.80 -12.51 -16.28
CA ALA A 213 27.69 -13.91 -15.89
C ALA A 213 27.45 -14.85 -17.09
N SER A 214 26.79 -14.36 -18.15
CA SER A 214 26.62 -15.13 -19.39
C SER A 214 27.90 -15.38 -20.19
N GLN A 215 29.03 -14.81 -19.79
CA GLN A 215 30.34 -15.11 -20.38
C GLN A 215 30.99 -16.38 -19.80
N PHE A 216 30.44 -16.97 -18.73
CA PHE A 216 30.95 -18.22 -18.18
C PHE A 216 30.51 -19.43 -19.02
N ASP A 217 31.40 -20.40 -19.21
CA ASP A 217 31.18 -21.58 -20.08
C ASP A 217 29.95 -22.42 -19.69
N ASN A 218 29.57 -22.41 -18.40
CA ASN A 218 28.42 -23.13 -17.88
C ASN A 218 27.13 -22.29 -17.80
N VAL A 219 27.09 -21.10 -18.42
CA VAL A 219 25.91 -20.23 -18.44
C VAL A 219 25.46 -20.02 -19.88
N GLU A 220 24.19 -20.27 -20.16
CA GLU A 220 23.51 -19.87 -21.38
C GLU A 220 22.51 -18.77 -21.06
N TYR A 221 22.39 -17.79 -21.96
CA TYR A 221 21.44 -16.70 -21.81
C TYR A 221 20.41 -16.71 -22.93
N TRP A 222 19.22 -17.23 -22.60
CA TRP A 222 18.11 -17.37 -23.53
C TRP A 222 17.36 -16.06 -23.67
N MET A 223 17.38 -15.51 -24.88
CA MET A 223 16.78 -14.22 -25.20
C MET A 223 16.21 -14.20 -26.61
N GLN A 224 15.13 -13.45 -26.78
CA GLN A 224 14.40 -13.41 -28.05
C GLN A 224 15.18 -12.69 -29.16
N PHE A 225 15.91 -11.63 -28.79
CA PHE A 225 16.56 -10.72 -29.75
C PHE A 225 17.96 -10.31 -29.27
N PRO A 226 18.92 -11.24 -29.13
CA PRO A 226 20.28 -10.92 -28.67
C PRO A 226 20.95 -9.82 -29.50
N GLU A 227 20.61 -9.73 -30.78
CA GLU A 227 21.11 -8.69 -31.70
C GLU A 227 20.75 -7.25 -31.28
N LEU A 228 19.80 -7.06 -30.35
CA LEU A 228 19.36 -5.74 -29.88
C LEU A 228 20.14 -5.25 -28.66
N LEU A 229 21.06 -6.05 -28.12
CA LEU A 229 22.04 -5.58 -27.13
C LEU A 229 23.13 -4.79 -27.85
N VAL A 230 22.88 -3.49 -28.04
CA VAL A 230 23.76 -2.59 -28.80
C VAL A 230 24.38 -1.51 -27.90
N SER A 231 25.66 -1.24 -28.12
CA SER A 231 26.44 -0.23 -27.40
C SER A 231 27.22 0.67 -28.37
N ASN A 232 27.41 1.93 -27.99
CA ASN A 232 28.31 2.88 -28.64
C ASN A 232 29.73 2.87 -28.02
N ASP A 233 29.98 2.05 -27.01
CA ASP A 233 31.31 1.84 -26.42
C ASP A 233 31.96 0.57 -27.03
N ASP A 234 33.13 0.72 -27.67
CA ASP A 234 33.79 -0.38 -28.38
C ASP A 234 34.27 -1.52 -27.47
N ASN A 235 34.60 -1.20 -26.21
CA ASN A 235 34.99 -2.24 -25.26
C ASN A 235 33.75 -3.02 -24.80
N VAL A 236 32.64 -2.34 -24.53
CA VAL A 236 31.37 -3.02 -24.22
C VAL A 236 30.91 -3.90 -25.39
N LYS A 237 31.04 -3.44 -26.65
CA LYS A 237 30.77 -4.30 -27.83
C LYS A 237 31.61 -5.58 -27.81
N THR A 238 32.88 -5.46 -27.43
CA THR A 238 33.78 -6.63 -27.30
C THR A 238 33.29 -7.59 -26.22
N GLU A 239 32.76 -7.08 -25.10
CA GLU A 239 32.19 -7.91 -24.04
C GLU A 239 30.88 -8.60 -24.44
N ILE A 240 30.03 -7.94 -25.22
CA ILE A 240 28.80 -8.54 -25.76
C ILE A 240 29.12 -9.77 -26.62
N ILE A 241 30.18 -9.71 -27.43
CA ILE A 241 30.60 -10.84 -28.28
C ILE A 241 30.99 -12.08 -27.46
N LYS A 242 31.47 -11.89 -26.22
CA LYS A 242 31.84 -13.00 -25.33
C LYS A 242 30.64 -13.63 -24.62
N MET A 243 29.48 -12.98 -24.64
CA MET A 243 28.28 -13.50 -24.00
C MET A 243 27.77 -14.74 -24.73
N ASN A 244 27.44 -15.80 -23.99
CA ASN A 244 26.82 -17.00 -24.53
C ASN A 244 25.29 -16.82 -24.66
N THR A 245 24.89 -15.92 -25.58
CA THR A 245 23.47 -15.65 -25.84
C THR A 245 22.88 -16.66 -26.82
N ILE A 246 21.74 -17.24 -26.45
CA ILE A 246 20.96 -18.16 -27.28
C ILE A 246 19.71 -17.43 -27.77
N LYS A 247 19.59 -17.27 -29.08
CA LYS A 247 18.38 -16.73 -29.71
C LYS A 247 17.27 -17.79 -29.68
N THR A 248 16.30 -17.61 -28.80
CA THR A 248 15.15 -18.50 -28.68
C THR A 248 13.95 -17.71 -28.18
N THR A 249 12.74 -18.05 -28.62
CA THR A 249 11.50 -17.46 -28.14
C THR A 249 10.58 -18.54 -27.57
N PRO A 250 9.71 -18.21 -26.59
CA PRO A 250 8.72 -19.18 -26.11
C PRO A 250 7.79 -19.63 -27.23
N ASN A 251 7.50 -18.75 -28.19
CA ASN A 251 6.71 -19.07 -29.37
C ASN A 251 7.38 -20.19 -30.21
N ASP A 252 8.69 -20.11 -30.44
CA ASP A 252 9.42 -21.14 -31.20
C ASP A 252 9.44 -22.48 -30.46
N ILE A 253 9.68 -22.45 -29.13
CA ILE A 253 9.64 -23.66 -28.30
C ILE A 253 8.25 -24.30 -28.37
N TYR A 254 7.19 -23.50 -28.21
CA TYR A 254 5.80 -23.95 -28.32
C TYR A 254 5.50 -24.58 -29.69
N HIS A 255 5.88 -23.92 -30.78
CA HIS A 255 5.61 -24.43 -32.13
C HIS A 255 6.37 -25.71 -32.47
N ASN A 256 7.51 -25.95 -31.81
CA ASN A 256 8.31 -27.18 -31.94
C ASN A 256 7.77 -28.36 -31.09
N LEU A 257 6.82 -28.13 -30.19
CA LEU A 257 6.16 -29.20 -29.44
C LEU A 257 5.23 -30.03 -30.36
N SER A 258 5.03 -31.31 -30.02
CA SER A 258 3.98 -32.13 -30.63
C SER A 258 2.60 -31.58 -30.27
N ASP A 259 1.58 -31.87 -31.09
CA ASP A 259 0.23 -31.32 -30.91
C ASP A 259 -0.37 -31.64 -29.53
N ASP A 260 -0.14 -32.85 -29.00
CA ASP A 260 -0.58 -33.22 -27.65
C ASP A 260 0.09 -32.37 -26.56
N LYS A 261 1.38 -32.08 -26.72
CA LYS A 261 2.15 -31.24 -25.77
C LYS A 261 1.76 -29.77 -25.89
N LYS A 262 1.46 -29.28 -27.10
CA LYS A 262 0.90 -27.95 -27.32
C LYS A 262 -0.43 -27.80 -26.59
N ALA A 263 -1.35 -28.76 -26.78
CA ALA A 263 -2.65 -28.75 -26.12
C ALA A 263 -2.52 -28.79 -24.59
N ALA A 264 -1.62 -29.62 -24.06
CA ALA A 264 -1.33 -29.69 -22.63
C ALA A 264 -0.77 -28.36 -22.09
N PHE A 265 0.19 -27.75 -22.79
CA PHE A 265 0.77 -26.47 -22.38
C PHE A 265 -0.26 -25.33 -22.41
N VAL A 266 -1.04 -25.21 -23.48
CA VAL A 266 -2.11 -24.19 -23.61
C VAL A 266 -3.11 -24.30 -22.45
N LYS A 267 -3.47 -25.54 -22.09
CA LYS A 267 -4.32 -25.80 -20.92
C LYS A 267 -3.63 -25.43 -19.60
N ALA A 268 -2.34 -25.76 -19.44
CA ALA A 268 -1.54 -25.38 -18.28
C ALA A 268 -1.41 -23.85 -18.15
N ALA A 269 -1.23 -23.13 -19.24
CA ALA A 269 -1.18 -21.67 -19.28
C ALA A 269 -2.54 -21.00 -19.00
N GLY A 270 -3.64 -21.76 -18.90
CA GLY A 270 -4.97 -21.23 -18.60
C GLY A 270 -5.79 -20.82 -19.82
N VAL A 271 -5.40 -21.24 -21.02
CA VAL A 271 -6.17 -21.01 -22.25
C VAL A 271 -7.17 -22.16 -22.44
N ASP A 272 -8.44 -21.89 -22.20
CA ASP A 272 -9.53 -22.80 -22.55
C ASP A 272 -9.87 -22.66 -24.04
N LYS A 273 -9.25 -23.50 -24.87
CA LYS A 273 -9.41 -23.43 -26.32
C LYS A 273 -10.88 -23.58 -26.75
N GLN A 274 -11.64 -24.48 -26.11
CA GLN A 274 -13.05 -24.68 -26.46
C GLN A 274 -13.89 -23.43 -26.20
N LYS A 275 -13.63 -22.74 -25.09
CA LYS A 275 -14.30 -21.47 -24.77
C LYS A 275 -13.93 -20.38 -25.76
N PHE A 276 -12.66 -20.26 -26.13
CA PHE A 276 -12.19 -19.21 -27.04
C PHE A 276 -12.55 -19.46 -28.50
N ASP A 277 -12.61 -20.71 -28.95
CA ASP A 277 -13.14 -21.08 -30.27
C ASP A 277 -14.58 -20.55 -30.42
N GLY A 278 -15.43 -20.72 -29.40
CA GLY A 278 -16.79 -20.16 -29.40
C GLY A 278 -16.88 -18.63 -29.40
N ILE A 279 -15.81 -17.92 -28.99
CA ILE A 279 -15.75 -16.46 -28.99
C ILE A 279 -15.20 -15.94 -30.31
N PHE A 280 -14.11 -16.54 -30.81
CA PHE A 280 -13.39 -16.10 -32.00
C PHE A 280 -14.00 -16.63 -33.30
N ASP A 281 -14.76 -17.71 -33.26
CA ASP A 281 -15.48 -18.25 -34.43
C ASP A 281 -16.94 -17.76 -34.48
N ALA A 282 -17.32 -16.81 -33.62
CA ALA A 282 -18.68 -16.28 -33.55
C ALA A 282 -19.11 -15.55 -34.84
N SER A 283 -18.16 -15.09 -35.63
CA SER A 283 -18.39 -14.52 -36.96
C SER A 283 -17.29 -14.93 -37.95
N SER A 284 -17.51 -14.67 -39.24
CA SER A 284 -16.52 -14.94 -40.29
C SER A 284 -15.45 -13.84 -40.41
N LYS A 285 -15.52 -12.77 -39.62
CA LYS A 285 -14.50 -11.72 -39.60
C LYS A 285 -13.26 -12.20 -38.83
N PRO A 286 -12.05 -11.77 -39.20
CA PRO A 286 -10.87 -11.97 -38.37
C PRO A 286 -10.99 -11.23 -37.03
N ASN A 287 -10.31 -11.73 -36.01
CA ASN A 287 -10.39 -11.20 -34.64
C ASN A 287 -9.24 -10.23 -34.34
N LEU A 288 -9.55 -9.12 -33.67
CA LEU A 288 -8.57 -8.10 -33.24
C LEU A 288 -8.76 -7.76 -31.75
N ILE A 289 -7.71 -7.99 -30.97
CA ILE A 289 -7.66 -7.60 -29.55
C ILE A 289 -7.03 -6.22 -29.39
N ILE A 290 -7.72 -5.36 -28.66
CA ILE A 290 -7.21 -4.10 -28.11
C ILE A 290 -6.72 -4.39 -26.69
N SER A 291 -5.41 -4.37 -26.47
CA SER A 291 -4.81 -4.55 -25.14
C SER A 291 -4.80 -3.23 -24.37
N GLY A 292 -5.50 -3.21 -23.25
CA GLY A 292 -5.50 -2.10 -22.30
C GLY A 292 -4.23 -2.00 -21.45
N THR A 293 -4.17 -0.99 -20.60
CA THR A 293 -3.17 -0.77 -19.54
C THR A 293 -3.87 -0.47 -18.21
N SER A 294 -3.14 -0.10 -17.15
CA SER A 294 -3.77 0.29 -15.88
C SER A 294 -4.76 1.44 -16.11
N LEU A 295 -5.79 1.57 -15.28
CA LEU A 295 -6.74 2.70 -15.36
C LEU A 295 -6.03 4.07 -15.31
N SER A 296 -4.91 4.15 -14.57
CA SER A 296 -4.03 5.33 -14.55
C SER A 296 -3.22 5.54 -15.84
N GLY A 297 -2.94 4.49 -16.60
CA GLY A 297 -2.27 4.57 -17.90
C GLY A 297 -3.22 4.81 -19.08
N GLU A 298 -4.52 4.56 -18.91
CA GLU A 298 -5.59 4.80 -19.89
C GLU A 298 -6.26 6.18 -19.75
N GLN A 299 -5.64 7.12 -19.03
CA GLN A 299 -6.18 8.46 -18.74
C GLN A 299 -6.32 9.35 -20.00
N ASN A 300 -7.21 10.35 -19.93
CA ASN A 300 -7.61 11.36 -20.94
C ASN A 300 -7.26 11.09 -22.42
N GLY A 301 -8.26 10.69 -23.21
CA GLY A 301 -8.14 10.47 -24.67
C GLY A 301 -8.37 9.02 -25.11
N PHE A 302 -8.49 8.07 -24.16
CA PHE A 302 -8.78 6.66 -24.45
C PHE A 302 -10.06 6.47 -25.26
N GLU A 303 -11.18 7.14 -24.92
CA GLU A 303 -12.43 7.01 -25.66
C GLU A 303 -12.27 7.41 -27.13
N GLU A 304 -11.54 8.49 -27.38
CA GLU A 304 -11.28 8.97 -28.74
C GLU A 304 -10.40 7.98 -29.51
N VAL A 305 -9.32 7.51 -28.88
CA VAL A 305 -8.44 6.50 -29.47
C VAL A 305 -9.22 5.23 -29.79
N VAL A 306 -10.04 4.72 -28.89
CA VAL A 306 -10.86 3.52 -29.13
C VAL A 306 -11.88 3.77 -30.24
N LYS A 307 -12.54 4.93 -30.30
CA LYS A 307 -13.43 5.30 -31.42
C LYS A 307 -12.67 5.30 -32.76
N ASN A 308 -11.45 5.83 -32.79
CA ASN A 308 -10.61 5.86 -33.98
C ASN A 308 -10.16 4.44 -34.40
N ILE A 309 -9.85 3.57 -33.45
CA ILE A 309 -9.57 2.15 -33.71
C ILE A 309 -10.81 1.46 -34.28
N VAL A 310 -11.99 1.67 -33.70
CA VAL A 310 -13.26 1.10 -34.21
C VAL A 310 -13.54 1.59 -35.62
N LYS A 311 -13.31 2.87 -35.91
CA LYS A 311 -13.45 3.42 -37.26
C LYS A 311 -12.50 2.76 -38.27
N ASP A 312 -11.25 2.51 -37.89
CA ASP A 312 -10.23 1.96 -38.79
C ASP A 312 -10.35 0.44 -38.99
N TYR A 313 -10.91 -0.28 -38.01
CA TYR A 313 -10.88 -1.75 -37.97
C TYR A 313 -12.25 -2.44 -37.81
N GLY A 314 -13.27 -1.81 -37.24
CA GLY A 314 -14.54 -2.47 -36.87
C GLY A 314 -15.37 -3.02 -38.04
N GLU A 315 -15.21 -2.48 -39.24
CA GLU A 315 -15.84 -3.07 -40.44
C GLU A 315 -15.18 -4.40 -40.84
N ARG A 316 -13.87 -4.53 -40.61
CA ARG A 316 -13.04 -5.66 -41.08
C ARG A 316 -12.77 -6.71 -40.03
N TYR A 317 -12.86 -6.37 -38.75
CA TYR A 317 -12.51 -7.23 -37.62
C TYR A 317 -13.62 -7.31 -36.59
N ASP A 318 -13.73 -8.45 -35.93
CA ASP A 318 -14.40 -8.53 -34.63
C ASP A 318 -13.46 -7.99 -33.55
N LEU A 319 -13.95 -7.00 -32.81
CA LEU A 319 -13.14 -6.25 -31.85
C LEU A 319 -13.34 -6.78 -30.45
N PHE A 320 -12.22 -7.02 -29.79
CA PHE A 320 -12.15 -7.43 -28.39
C PHE A 320 -11.32 -6.44 -27.60
N PHE A 321 -11.69 -6.22 -26.35
CA PHE A 321 -10.89 -5.43 -25.42
C PHE A 321 -10.41 -6.33 -24.29
N LYS A 322 -9.09 -6.39 -24.07
CA LYS A 322 -8.49 -7.09 -22.93
C LYS A 322 -8.03 -6.04 -21.90
N PRO A 323 -8.73 -5.92 -20.76
CA PRO A 323 -8.31 -5.04 -19.67
C PRO A 323 -6.97 -5.47 -19.07
N HIS A 324 -6.29 -4.54 -18.41
CA HIS A 324 -5.11 -4.87 -17.61
C HIS A 324 -5.50 -5.72 -16.38
N PRO A 325 -4.70 -6.72 -15.95
CA PRO A 325 -5.01 -7.61 -14.83
C PRO A 325 -5.39 -6.93 -13.50
N ALA A 326 -4.88 -5.71 -13.26
CA ALA A 326 -5.22 -4.90 -12.07
C ALA A 326 -6.62 -4.23 -12.13
N TRP A 327 -7.29 -4.32 -13.27
CA TRP A 327 -8.65 -3.83 -13.51
C TRP A 327 -9.46 -4.96 -14.16
N ASP A 328 -10.25 -5.69 -13.37
CA ASP A 328 -11.14 -6.73 -13.88
C ASP A 328 -12.61 -6.30 -13.87
N PRO A 329 -13.13 -5.76 -14.99
CA PRO A 329 -14.52 -5.32 -15.11
C PRO A 329 -15.54 -6.48 -15.20
N ILE A 330 -15.08 -7.73 -15.22
CA ILE A 330 -15.93 -8.94 -15.23
C ILE A 330 -16.04 -9.50 -13.81
N SER A 331 -14.94 -9.63 -13.07
CA SER A 331 -14.94 -10.20 -11.72
C SER A 331 -15.10 -9.17 -10.58
N ASN A 332 -14.95 -7.87 -10.86
CA ASN A 332 -15.03 -6.82 -9.84
C ASN A 332 -15.99 -5.67 -10.21
N PRO A 333 -17.32 -5.87 -10.13
CA PRO A 333 -18.32 -4.87 -10.52
C PRO A 333 -18.35 -3.60 -9.66
N GLN A 334 -17.61 -3.58 -8.54
CA GLN A 334 -17.64 -2.51 -7.54
C GLN A 334 -16.47 -1.53 -7.62
N LEU A 335 -15.44 -1.82 -8.43
CA LEU A 335 -14.31 -0.93 -8.66
C LEU A 335 -14.49 -0.17 -9.98
N ILE A 336 -14.94 1.08 -9.84
CA ILE A 336 -14.69 2.25 -10.71
C ILE A 336 -14.27 1.87 -12.14
N ASP A 337 -15.24 1.56 -13.02
CA ASP A 337 -15.40 2.20 -14.35
C ASP A 337 -16.59 1.63 -15.15
N LEU A 338 -17.80 1.64 -14.57
CA LEU A 338 -19.02 1.22 -15.27
C LEU A 338 -19.23 2.00 -16.57
N LYS A 339 -18.84 3.29 -16.59
CA LYS A 339 -18.92 4.15 -17.78
C LYS A 339 -18.02 3.65 -18.90
N ARG A 340 -16.79 3.21 -18.61
CA ARG A 340 -15.91 2.64 -19.64
C ARG A 340 -16.39 1.29 -20.15
N LYS A 341 -16.89 0.44 -19.26
CA LYS A 341 -17.52 -0.82 -19.67
C LYS A 341 -18.71 -0.57 -20.60
N GLU A 342 -19.60 0.35 -20.24
CA GLU A 342 -20.74 0.76 -21.06
C GLU A 342 -20.29 1.40 -22.38
N PHE A 343 -19.25 2.23 -22.36
CA PHE A 343 -18.66 2.85 -23.55
C PHE A 343 -18.10 1.81 -24.52
N ILE A 344 -17.26 0.88 -24.05
CA ILE A 344 -16.65 -0.17 -24.87
C ILE A 344 -17.73 -1.09 -25.45
N ASN A 345 -18.69 -1.52 -24.63
CA ASN A 345 -19.82 -2.33 -25.08
C ASN A 345 -20.71 -1.57 -26.08
N GLY A 346 -20.92 -0.26 -25.87
CA GLY A 346 -21.68 0.61 -26.76
C GLY A 346 -21.06 0.78 -28.14
N LEU A 347 -19.76 0.51 -28.28
CA LEU A 347 -19.05 0.44 -29.57
C LEU A 347 -19.08 -0.95 -30.21
N GLY A 348 -19.76 -1.93 -29.60
CA GLY A 348 -19.82 -3.30 -30.08
C GLY A 348 -18.54 -4.10 -29.85
N ILE A 349 -17.67 -3.66 -28.93
CA ILE A 349 -16.42 -4.34 -28.60
C ILE A 349 -16.68 -5.33 -27.47
N THR A 350 -16.24 -6.59 -27.63
CA THR A 350 -16.41 -7.63 -26.60
C THR A 350 -15.28 -7.55 -25.57
N ILE A 351 -15.61 -7.36 -24.29
CA ILE A 351 -14.62 -7.33 -23.21
C ILE A 351 -14.24 -8.75 -22.81
N LEU A 352 -12.95 -9.05 -22.87
CA LEU A 352 -12.35 -10.31 -22.45
C LEU A 352 -11.96 -10.29 -20.96
N PRO A 353 -11.74 -11.45 -20.31
CA PRO A 353 -11.24 -11.50 -18.94
C PRO A 353 -9.91 -10.75 -18.77
N ALA A 354 -9.76 -9.97 -17.70
CA ALA A 354 -8.52 -9.22 -17.46
C ALA A 354 -7.32 -10.15 -17.22
N GLN A 355 -7.53 -11.18 -16.39
CA GLN A 355 -6.59 -12.27 -16.11
C GLN A 355 -6.57 -13.28 -17.26
N LEU A 356 -6.03 -12.84 -18.39
CA LEU A 356 -5.90 -13.61 -19.63
C LEU A 356 -4.42 -13.87 -19.94
N PRO A 357 -3.99 -15.12 -20.15
CA PRO A 357 -2.62 -15.47 -20.54
C PRO A 357 -2.36 -15.11 -22.01
N MET A 358 -2.08 -13.83 -22.28
CA MET A 358 -2.08 -13.27 -23.64
C MET A 358 -1.03 -13.89 -24.55
N GLU A 359 0.17 -14.14 -24.05
CA GLU A 359 1.26 -14.74 -24.81
C GLU A 359 0.85 -16.12 -25.32
N ALA A 360 0.39 -17.01 -24.43
CA ALA A 360 -0.07 -18.33 -24.79
C ALA A 360 -1.31 -18.30 -25.72
N LEU A 361 -2.20 -17.32 -25.53
CA LEU A 361 -3.34 -17.12 -26.42
C LEU A 361 -2.89 -16.76 -27.84
N LEU A 362 -1.94 -15.84 -28.00
CA LEU A 362 -1.42 -15.44 -29.31
C LEU A 362 -0.71 -16.59 -30.04
N TRP A 363 -0.04 -17.48 -29.31
CA TRP A 363 0.59 -18.67 -29.89
C TRP A 363 -0.44 -19.73 -30.30
N ALA A 364 -1.51 -19.89 -29.51
CA ALA A 364 -2.61 -20.82 -29.82
C ALA A 364 -3.46 -20.34 -31.02
N TYR A 365 -3.52 -19.04 -31.26
CA TYR A 365 -4.29 -18.40 -32.33
C TYR A 365 -3.37 -17.51 -33.20
N PRO A 366 -2.59 -18.08 -34.14
CA PRO A 366 -1.63 -17.32 -34.94
C PRO A 366 -2.28 -16.25 -35.85
N ASP A 367 -3.56 -16.44 -36.22
CA ASP A 367 -4.31 -15.48 -37.04
C ASP A 367 -4.88 -14.29 -36.24
N LEU A 368 -4.89 -14.38 -34.91
CA LEU A 368 -5.39 -13.34 -34.02
C LEU A 368 -4.53 -12.08 -34.15
N LYS A 369 -5.16 -10.94 -34.41
CA LYS A 369 -4.48 -9.64 -34.48
C LYS A 369 -4.54 -8.92 -33.14
N ILE A 370 -3.55 -8.08 -32.86
CA ILE A 370 -3.47 -7.33 -31.60
C ILE A 370 -2.97 -5.90 -31.82
N GLY A 371 -3.34 -4.99 -30.93
CA GLY A 371 -2.75 -3.67 -30.79
C GLY A 371 -3.13 -3.03 -29.45
N GLY A 372 -2.43 -1.99 -29.02
CA GLY A 372 -2.66 -1.41 -27.69
C GLY A 372 -1.47 -0.66 -27.11
N TYR A 373 -1.49 -0.43 -25.80
CA TYR A 373 -0.43 0.29 -25.07
C TYR A 373 0.88 -0.49 -25.01
N SER A 374 2.01 0.22 -24.97
CA SER A 374 3.36 -0.37 -24.89
C SER A 374 3.50 -1.43 -23.78
N SER A 375 3.97 -2.64 -24.12
CA SER A 375 4.04 -3.79 -23.20
C SER A 375 5.06 -4.85 -23.67
N THR A 376 5.63 -5.62 -22.74
CA THR A 376 6.45 -6.81 -23.06
C THR A 376 5.72 -7.82 -23.93
N LEU A 377 4.38 -7.86 -23.87
CA LEU A 377 3.54 -8.74 -24.69
C LEU A 377 3.91 -8.71 -26.18
N TYR A 378 4.22 -7.53 -26.73
CA TYR A 378 4.49 -7.39 -28.16
C TYR A 378 5.78 -8.05 -28.61
N MET A 379 6.72 -8.31 -27.70
CA MET A 379 7.89 -9.14 -28.01
C MET A 379 7.50 -10.60 -28.31
N SER A 380 6.35 -11.06 -27.84
CA SER A 380 5.85 -12.43 -28.06
C SER A 380 4.96 -12.56 -29.31
N THR A 381 4.78 -11.47 -30.08
CA THR A 381 3.93 -11.48 -31.28
C THR A 381 4.70 -12.00 -32.49
N ALA A 382 3.98 -12.65 -33.41
CA ALA A 382 4.54 -13.00 -34.72
C ALA A 382 4.67 -11.73 -35.59
N GLN A 383 5.54 -11.80 -36.61
CA GLN A 383 5.73 -10.67 -37.53
C GLN A 383 4.40 -10.26 -38.20
N GLY A 384 4.02 -8.99 -38.08
CA GLY A 384 2.75 -8.47 -38.62
C GLY A 384 1.48 -8.91 -37.88
N GLN A 385 1.60 -9.52 -36.70
CA GLN A 385 0.45 -9.82 -35.83
C GLN A 385 -0.03 -8.57 -35.07
N THR A 386 0.89 -7.65 -34.78
CA THR A 386 0.60 -6.35 -34.17
C THR A 386 0.18 -5.33 -35.24
N LEU A 387 -1.04 -4.79 -35.16
CA LEU A 387 -1.58 -3.84 -36.16
C LEU A 387 -1.41 -2.38 -35.77
N PHE A 388 -1.30 -2.07 -34.47
CA PHE A 388 -1.13 -0.71 -34.00
C PHE A 388 -0.61 -0.64 -32.57
N PHE A 389 -0.08 0.53 -32.21
CA PHE A 389 0.26 0.93 -30.86
C PHE A 389 -0.55 2.15 -30.45
N ILE A 390 -0.95 2.20 -29.17
CA ILE A 390 -1.48 3.39 -28.52
C ILE A 390 -0.27 4.10 -27.89
N ALA A 391 0.32 5.00 -28.68
CA ALA A 391 1.49 5.81 -28.35
C ALA A 391 1.64 6.91 -29.41
N ASP A 392 2.27 8.03 -29.05
CA ASP A 392 2.49 9.15 -29.98
C ASP A 392 3.37 8.77 -31.18
N SER A 393 4.33 7.87 -30.96
CA SER A 393 5.35 7.46 -31.92
C SER A 393 6.09 6.22 -31.43
N LYS A 394 6.91 5.60 -32.29
CA LYS A 394 7.71 4.43 -31.93
C LYS A 394 8.70 4.74 -30.80
N GLU A 395 9.21 5.97 -30.72
CA GLU A 395 10.18 6.41 -29.71
C GLU A 395 9.60 6.43 -28.29
N LYS A 396 8.27 6.41 -28.16
CA LYS A 396 7.56 6.32 -26.87
C LYS A 396 7.32 4.88 -26.41
N LEU A 397 7.67 3.88 -27.23
CA LEU A 397 7.56 2.48 -26.83
C LEU A 397 8.74 2.08 -25.94
N VAL A 398 8.50 1.12 -25.04
CA VAL A 398 9.54 0.56 -24.17
C VAL A 398 10.56 -0.24 -25.00
N SER A 399 11.85 -0.16 -24.65
CA SER A 399 12.86 -0.97 -25.33
C SER A 399 12.61 -2.48 -25.10
N PRO A 400 12.70 -3.33 -26.13
CA PRO A 400 13.27 -3.08 -27.46
C PRO A 400 12.22 -2.88 -28.56
N LEU A 401 10.99 -2.48 -28.23
CA LEU A 401 9.92 -2.33 -29.22
C LEU A 401 10.22 -1.27 -30.31
N PRO A 402 10.85 -0.11 -30.02
CA PRO A 402 11.26 0.82 -31.07
C PRO A 402 12.22 0.16 -32.08
N GLU A 403 13.19 -0.60 -31.57
CA GLU A 403 14.17 -1.31 -32.40
C GLU A 403 13.52 -2.43 -33.23
N LEU A 404 12.58 -3.17 -32.65
CA LEU A 404 11.78 -4.18 -33.37
C LEU A 404 10.90 -3.55 -34.46
N TYR A 405 10.37 -2.36 -34.22
CA TYR A 405 9.65 -1.60 -35.25
C TYR A 405 10.56 -1.30 -36.44
N ASP A 406 11.79 -0.86 -36.18
CA ASP A 406 12.79 -0.55 -37.22
C ASP A 406 13.26 -1.78 -38.00
N LEU A 407 13.26 -2.95 -37.36
CA LEU A 407 13.50 -4.24 -38.02
C LEU A 407 12.29 -4.77 -38.81
N GLY A 408 11.16 -4.03 -38.83
CA GLY A 408 9.96 -4.43 -39.55
C GLY A 408 9.18 -5.57 -38.90
N HIS A 409 9.44 -5.87 -37.62
CA HIS A 409 8.76 -6.93 -36.87
C HIS A 409 7.24 -6.66 -36.76
N PHE A 410 6.85 -5.40 -36.58
CA PHE A 410 5.44 -5.00 -36.49
C PHE A 410 4.80 -4.63 -37.85
N GLY A 411 5.49 -4.86 -38.96
CA GLY A 411 5.00 -4.45 -40.28
C GLY A 411 4.67 -2.96 -40.35
N SER A 412 3.48 -2.61 -40.86
CA SER A 412 3.00 -1.23 -40.96
C SER A 412 2.14 -0.80 -39.77
N ALA A 413 2.52 -1.20 -38.55
CA ALA A 413 1.73 -0.91 -37.36
C ALA A 413 1.52 0.62 -37.21
N LYS A 414 0.25 1.01 -37.05
CA LYS A 414 -0.17 2.42 -36.89
C LYS A 414 0.09 2.90 -35.47
N PHE A 415 0.23 4.21 -35.29
CA PHE A 415 0.30 4.85 -33.98
C PHE A 415 -0.97 5.66 -33.74
N TYR A 416 -1.68 5.38 -32.65
CA TYR A 416 -2.77 6.20 -32.16
C TYR A 416 -2.23 7.07 -31.03
N LYS A 417 -2.09 8.36 -31.33
CA LYS A 417 -1.75 9.36 -30.34
C LYS A 417 -2.90 9.52 -29.35
N VAL A 418 -2.59 9.50 -28.06
CA VAL A 418 -3.54 9.89 -27.03
C VAL A 418 -3.52 11.42 -26.99
N VAL A 419 -4.49 12.05 -27.65
CA VAL A 419 -4.69 13.51 -27.59
C VAL A 419 -5.78 13.79 -26.57
N PRO A 420 -5.55 14.64 -25.57
CA PRO A 420 -6.62 15.07 -24.67
C PRO A 420 -7.71 15.80 -25.48
N ASP A 421 -8.98 15.42 -25.30
CA ASP A 421 -10.15 16.07 -25.90
C ASP A 421 -10.12 17.58 -25.59
N PRO A 422 -10.05 18.47 -26.60
CA PRO A 422 -10.02 19.91 -26.37
C PRO A 422 -11.37 20.50 -25.92
N GLU A 423 -12.48 19.74 -25.96
CA GLU A 423 -13.83 20.26 -25.64
C GLU A 423 -14.53 19.61 -24.44
N ASN A 424 -13.98 18.56 -23.81
CA ASN A 424 -14.53 18.02 -22.55
C ASN A 424 -13.44 17.83 -21.49
N GLY A 425 -13.27 18.87 -20.68
CA GLY A 425 -12.25 18.96 -19.66
C GLY A 425 -12.40 17.97 -18.51
N ASN A 426 -11.26 17.42 -18.11
CA ASN A 426 -10.86 17.26 -16.71
C ASN A 426 -9.32 17.22 -16.69
N GLN A 427 -8.70 18.41 -16.71
CA GLN A 427 -7.26 18.57 -16.51
C GLN A 427 -7.04 18.66 -14.98
N ASP A 428 -6.86 17.51 -14.32
CA ASP A 428 -6.33 17.50 -12.97
C ASP A 428 -4.84 17.89 -13.07
N SER A 429 -4.56 19.17 -12.82
CA SER A 429 -3.21 19.64 -12.51
C SER A 429 -2.92 19.30 -11.05
N ASP A 430 -1.68 18.92 -10.73
CA ASP A 430 -1.21 18.73 -9.36
C ASP A 430 -1.13 20.05 -8.57
N ALA A 431 -1.42 21.20 -9.19
CA ALA A 431 -1.45 22.52 -8.59
C ALA A 431 -0.11 22.91 -7.93
N VAL A 432 1.00 22.82 -8.68
CA VAL A 432 2.36 23.08 -8.18
C VAL A 432 3.05 24.23 -8.92
N LEU A 433 3.95 24.93 -8.23
CA LEU A 433 4.84 25.93 -8.83
C LEU A 433 6.06 25.26 -9.47
N SER A 434 6.45 25.76 -10.64
CA SER A 434 7.73 25.46 -11.28
C SER A 434 8.84 26.45 -10.88
N LEU A 435 8.47 27.61 -10.32
CA LEU A 435 9.38 28.63 -9.83
C LEU A 435 8.81 29.38 -8.62
N LEU A 436 9.65 29.65 -7.62
CA LEU A 436 9.37 30.53 -6.48
C LEU A 436 10.67 31.21 -6.02
N GLU A 437 10.77 32.52 -6.19
CA GLU A 437 11.96 33.32 -5.89
C GLU A 437 11.61 34.60 -5.12
N LEU A 438 12.54 35.07 -4.28
CA LEU A 438 12.44 36.30 -3.51
C LEU A 438 13.49 37.31 -3.98
N SER A 439 13.12 38.59 -4.06
CA SER A 439 14.04 39.66 -4.46
C SER A 439 13.78 40.99 -3.75
N HIS A 440 14.79 41.86 -3.72
CA HIS A 440 14.67 43.26 -3.30
C HIS A 440 15.41 44.14 -4.32
N ASN A 441 14.74 45.15 -4.88
CA ASN A 441 15.26 46.00 -5.96
C ASN A 441 15.86 45.19 -7.13
N ASP A 442 15.19 44.10 -7.52
CA ASP A 442 15.58 43.17 -8.58
C ASP A 442 16.86 42.33 -8.31
N GLU A 443 17.46 42.43 -7.13
CA GLU A 443 18.50 41.52 -6.65
C GLU A 443 17.87 40.32 -5.93
N LYS A 444 18.31 39.09 -6.27
CA LYS A 444 17.79 37.85 -5.68
C LYS A 444 18.24 37.70 -4.23
N ILE A 445 17.29 37.40 -3.35
CA ILE A 445 17.53 37.01 -1.96
C ILE A 445 17.47 35.48 -1.88
N PRO A 446 18.55 34.80 -1.44
CA PRO A 446 18.54 33.34 -1.33
C PRO A 446 17.46 32.84 -0.38
N LEU A 447 16.68 31.85 -0.82
CA LEU A 447 15.71 31.11 0.00
C LEU A 447 16.32 29.77 0.42
N ASN A 448 16.34 29.51 1.73
CA ASN A 448 16.69 28.20 2.28
C ASN A 448 15.41 27.34 2.38
N VAL A 449 15.43 26.13 1.83
CA VAL A 449 14.26 25.23 1.79
C VAL A 449 14.40 24.10 2.80
N THR A 450 13.45 23.98 3.72
CA THR A 450 13.35 22.88 4.69
C THR A 450 11.88 22.51 4.88
N ASP A 451 11.53 21.23 4.74
CA ASP A 451 10.16 20.71 4.95
C ASP A 451 9.04 21.52 4.24
N ALA A 452 9.26 21.85 2.96
CA ALA A 452 8.36 22.67 2.12
C ALA A 452 8.13 24.13 2.58
N VAL A 453 8.96 24.65 3.49
CA VAL A 453 9.01 26.07 3.88
C VAL A 453 10.23 26.75 3.25
N TYR A 454 10.02 27.91 2.64
CA TYR A 454 11.05 28.74 2.03
C TYR A 454 11.40 29.88 2.99
N ALA A 455 12.62 29.89 3.53
CA ALA A 455 13.02 30.85 4.56
C ALA A 455 14.12 31.80 4.10
N ALA A 456 14.04 33.08 4.47
CA ALA A 456 15.10 34.07 4.30
C ALA A 456 15.24 34.97 5.54
N ASN A 457 16.45 35.45 5.78
CA ASN A 457 16.71 36.51 6.76
C ASN A 457 17.19 37.75 6.01
N VAL A 458 16.64 38.92 6.33
CA VAL A 458 16.97 40.18 5.67
C VAL A 458 17.35 41.24 6.72
N PRO A 459 18.39 42.07 6.47
CA PRO A 459 18.75 43.14 7.38
C PRO A 459 17.62 44.15 7.56
N ASN A 460 17.61 44.88 8.68
CA ASN A 460 16.57 45.85 9.00
C ASN A 460 16.28 46.87 7.87
N LYS A 461 17.30 47.28 7.10
CA LYS A 461 17.14 48.20 5.95
C LYS A 461 16.30 47.67 4.79
N ILE A 462 16.05 46.36 4.71
CA ILE A 462 15.19 45.73 3.69
C ILE A 462 13.77 45.68 4.25
N ASP A 463 13.01 46.75 4.01
CA ASP A 463 11.65 46.93 4.51
C ASP A 463 10.55 46.44 3.55
N LYS A 464 10.94 45.96 2.37
CA LYS A 464 10.04 45.45 1.34
C LYS A 464 10.73 44.45 0.43
N VAL A 465 9.96 43.55 -0.15
CA VAL A 465 10.44 42.49 -1.07
C VAL A 465 9.43 42.25 -2.18
N LYS A 466 9.88 41.61 -3.26
CA LYS A 466 9.01 41.09 -4.33
C LYS A 466 9.16 39.58 -4.45
N LEU A 467 8.05 38.92 -4.73
CA LEU A 467 7.99 37.50 -4.97
C LEU A 467 7.80 37.24 -6.47
N THR A 468 8.64 36.39 -7.05
CA THR A 468 8.50 35.93 -8.44
C THR A 468 8.13 34.46 -8.45
N PHE A 469 7.10 34.09 -9.19
CA PHE A 469 6.63 32.71 -9.23
C PHE A 469 6.07 32.34 -10.60
N LYS A 470 6.07 31.04 -10.89
CA LYS A 470 5.56 30.47 -12.14
C LYS A 470 4.82 29.17 -11.86
N ASN A 471 3.63 29.04 -12.41
CA ASN A 471 2.91 27.76 -12.37
C ASN A 471 3.64 26.70 -13.20
N ASN A 472 3.45 25.45 -12.83
CA ASN A 472 3.82 24.35 -13.71
C ASN A 472 2.89 24.26 -14.93
N GLU A 473 1.60 24.55 -14.76
CA GLU A 473 0.57 24.56 -15.81
C GLU A 473 -0.02 25.98 -16.00
N GLU A 474 -0.10 26.46 -17.24
CA GLU A 474 -0.47 27.86 -17.56
C GLU A 474 -1.89 28.29 -17.13
N LYS A 475 -2.77 27.32 -16.88
CA LYS A 475 -4.18 27.56 -16.51
C LYS A 475 -4.46 27.53 -15.01
N ASP A 476 -3.48 27.16 -14.18
CA ASP A 476 -3.67 27.12 -12.74
C ASP A 476 -3.86 28.53 -12.14
N LYS A 477 -4.61 28.61 -11.05
CA LYS A 477 -4.89 29.86 -10.34
C LYS A 477 -3.94 29.99 -9.16
N ILE A 478 -3.33 31.16 -8.98
CA ILE A 478 -2.46 31.44 -7.84
C ILE A 478 -3.11 32.51 -6.96
N GLN A 479 -3.09 32.27 -5.66
CA GLN A 479 -3.39 33.26 -4.65
C GLN A 479 -2.16 33.49 -3.79
N VAL A 480 -1.67 34.72 -3.74
CA VAL A 480 -0.63 35.14 -2.80
C VAL A 480 -1.29 35.87 -1.66
N GLN A 481 -1.10 35.38 -0.45
CA GLN A 481 -1.63 35.98 0.76
C GLN A 481 -0.50 36.42 1.68
N PHE A 482 -0.53 37.69 2.08
CA PHE A 482 0.32 38.26 3.11
C PHE A 482 -0.55 39.00 4.12
N GLU A 483 -0.53 38.56 5.38
CA GLU A 483 -1.49 38.98 6.41
C GLU A 483 -2.95 38.87 5.91
N ASP A 484 -3.73 39.96 5.98
CA ASP A 484 -5.13 40.04 5.53
C ASP A 484 -5.28 40.40 4.04
N LYS A 485 -4.18 40.62 3.31
CA LYS A 485 -4.21 41.01 1.89
C LYS A 485 -3.97 39.79 0.99
N ALA A 486 -4.96 39.47 0.15
CA ALA A 486 -4.87 38.43 -0.87
C ALA A 486 -4.80 39.05 -2.28
N ILE A 487 -3.85 38.59 -3.08
CA ILE A 487 -3.71 38.93 -4.49
C ILE A 487 -4.01 37.65 -5.29
N ASN A 488 -5.08 37.68 -6.07
CA ASN A 488 -5.45 36.58 -6.96
C ASN A 488 -4.87 36.83 -8.35
N VAL A 489 -4.20 35.82 -8.90
CA VAL A 489 -3.58 35.87 -10.22
C VAL A 489 -4.04 34.64 -11.01
N SER A 490 -4.65 34.86 -12.17
CA SER A 490 -5.13 33.79 -13.07
C SER A 490 -4.57 33.98 -14.48
N ASP A 491 -4.54 32.91 -15.26
CA ASP A 491 -4.21 32.90 -16.69
C ASP A 491 -2.81 33.46 -17.02
N ILE A 492 -1.80 33.01 -16.27
CA ILE A 492 -0.43 33.51 -16.40
C ILE A 492 0.32 32.70 -17.46
N ALA A 493 0.50 33.27 -18.65
CA ALA A 493 1.43 32.74 -19.65
C ALA A 493 2.87 33.20 -19.32
N GLY A 494 3.51 32.59 -18.32
CA GLY A 494 4.91 32.86 -17.95
C GLY A 494 5.16 33.15 -16.46
N GLU A 495 6.31 33.75 -16.15
CA GLU A 495 6.67 34.17 -14.79
C GLU A 495 5.89 35.42 -14.39
N TYR A 496 5.41 35.45 -13.14
CA TYR A 496 4.74 36.60 -12.55
C TYR A 496 5.55 37.12 -11.37
N GLN A 497 5.72 38.44 -11.31
CA GLN A 497 6.36 39.14 -10.19
C GLN A 497 5.32 39.99 -9.45
N SER A 498 5.28 39.88 -8.12
CA SER A 498 4.37 40.66 -7.27
C SER A 498 4.74 42.15 -7.24
N GLU A 499 3.79 42.97 -6.78
CA GLU A 499 4.10 44.31 -6.26
C GLU A 499 4.95 44.21 -4.98
N ASP A 500 5.45 45.36 -4.50
CA ASP A 500 6.25 45.43 -3.26
C ASP A 500 5.42 44.97 -2.05
N ILE A 501 5.90 43.93 -1.38
CA ILE A 501 5.35 43.42 -0.11
C ILE A 501 6.15 44.04 1.02
N MET A 502 5.51 44.92 1.81
CA MET A 502 6.14 45.58 2.96
C MET A 502 6.34 44.59 4.12
N LEU A 503 7.53 44.56 4.70
CA LEU A 503 7.91 43.68 5.81
C LEU A 503 7.85 44.42 7.14
N ASN A 504 7.23 43.81 8.14
CA ASN A 504 7.35 44.21 9.53
C ASN A 504 8.72 43.76 10.07
N VAL A 505 9.20 44.42 11.12
CA VAL A 505 10.36 43.93 11.86
C VAL A 505 9.99 42.62 12.57
N GLY A 506 10.90 41.63 12.53
CA GLY A 506 10.63 40.26 12.98
C GLY A 506 10.13 39.33 11.87
N VAL A 507 9.35 38.31 12.23
CA VAL A 507 8.94 37.24 11.31
C VAL A 507 7.73 37.64 10.47
N ASN A 508 7.87 37.55 9.15
CA ASN A 508 6.86 37.81 8.14
C ASN A 508 6.52 36.50 7.43
N THR A 509 5.25 36.18 7.23
CA THR A 509 4.82 34.96 6.54
C THR A 509 3.96 35.29 5.32
N ILE A 510 4.39 34.82 4.15
CA ILE A 510 3.64 34.88 2.89
C ILE A 510 3.21 33.46 2.53
N LEU A 511 1.93 33.28 2.20
CA LEU A 511 1.39 32.02 1.68
C LEU A 511 1.14 32.17 0.18
N VAL A 512 1.62 31.23 -0.61
CA VAL A 512 1.37 31.16 -2.04
C VAL A 512 0.58 29.89 -2.30
N THR A 513 -0.71 30.02 -2.53
CA THR A 513 -1.58 28.90 -2.82
C THR A 513 -1.76 28.79 -4.32
N VAL A 514 -1.41 27.65 -4.89
CA VAL A 514 -1.73 27.30 -6.27
C VAL A 514 -2.91 26.34 -6.23
N SER A 515 -3.93 26.66 -7.00
CA SER A 515 -5.07 25.79 -7.24
C SER A 515 -5.05 25.38 -8.70
N SER A 516 -5.29 24.09 -8.93
CA SER A 516 -5.66 23.58 -10.25
C SER A 516 -6.77 24.44 -10.87
N PHE A 517 -6.82 24.53 -12.20
CA PHE A 517 -7.83 25.36 -12.90
C PHE A 517 -9.27 25.07 -12.45
N ASP A 518 -9.58 23.81 -12.09
CA ASP A 518 -10.88 23.36 -11.59
C ASP A 518 -11.04 23.43 -10.06
N GLU A 519 -10.01 23.93 -9.36
CA GLU A 519 -9.90 24.13 -7.92
C GLU A 519 -10.02 22.85 -7.07
N LYS A 520 -9.88 21.65 -7.64
CA LYS A 520 -9.96 20.39 -6.88
C LYS A 520 -8.68 20.07 -6.13
N ASN A 521 -7.53 20.36 -6.72
CA ASN A 521 -6.21 20.23 -6.11
C ASN A 521 -5.68 21.61 -5.75
N THR A 522 -5.11 21.72 -4.54
CA THR A 522 -4.45 22.93 -4.05
C THR A 522 -3.15 22.58 -3.35
N ASN A 523 -2.10 23.36 -3.58
CA ASN A 523 -0.88 23.34 -2.77
C ASN A 523 -0.56 24.74 -2.28
N THR A 524 -0.08 24.82 -1.04
CA THR A 524 0.32 26.09 -0.43
C THR A 524 1.80 26.06 -0.07
N TYR A 525 2.55 27.00 -0.64
CA TYR A 525 3.95 27.25 -0.34
C TYR A 525 4.04 28.35 0.71
N LYS A 526 4.76 28.08 1.80
CA LYS A 526 4.98 29.04 2.88
C LYS A 526 6.35 29.69 2.75
N VAL A 527 6.38 31.01 2.55
CA VAL A 527 7.60 31.81 2.55
C VAL A 527 7.70 32.57 3.87
N VAL A 528 8.78 32.36 4.63
CA VAL A 528 9.03 33.00 5.92
C VAL A 528 10.23 33.91 5.81
N ILE A 529 10.04 35.19 6.10
CA ILE A 529 11.09 36.21 6.00
C ILE A 529 11.27 36.85 7.37
N THR A 530 12.45 36.70 7.97
CA THR A 530 12.79 37.37 9.22
C THR A 530 13.54 38.66 8.90
N ARG A 531 12.96 39.81 9.25
CA ARG A 531 13.61 41.12 9.13
C ARG A 531 14.22 41.50 10.48
N ASP A 532 15.50 41.85 10.49
CA ASP A 532 16.20 42.23 11.72
C ASP A 532 15.65 43.54 12.33
N ASP A 533 15.83 43.73 13.65
CA ASP A 533 15.53 44.99 14.36
C ASP A 533 16.52 46.10 14.00
N GLU A 534 16.15 47.38 14.22
CA GLU A 534 17.08 48.50 14.05
C GLU A 534 18.28 48.33 14.99
N GLU A 535 19.49 48.26 14.43
CA GLU A 535 20.71 48.39 15.23
C GLU A 535 20.67 49.77 15.90
N THR A 536 20.61 49.79 17.22
CA THR A 536 20.79 51.02 17.97
C THR A 536 22.24 51.46 17.80
N GLU A 537 22.47 52.41 16.89
CA GLU A 537 23.72 53.17 16.85
C GLU A 537 23.89 53.86 18.20
N GLY A 538 24.70 53.25 19.05
CA GLY A 538 25.25 53.89 20.23
C GLY A 538 26.11 55.06 19.77
N ASN A 539 25.48 56.23 19.69
CA ASN A 539 26.15 57.50 19.52
C ASN A 539 27.29 57.59 20.53
N GLY A 540 28.51 57.60 20.03
CA GLY A 540 29.71 57.77 20.81
C GLY A 540 29.73 59.14 21.45
N ASP A 541 29.92 59.16 22.77
CA ASP A 541 30.56 60.29 23.44
C ASP A 541 31.37 59.71 24.61
N GLY A 542 32.69 59.78 24.51
CA GLY A 542 33.58 59.03 25.42
C GLY A 542 35.06 59.27 25.17
N ASN A 543 35.44 60.53 25.32
CA ASN A 543 36.81 61.03 25.43
C ASN A 543 37.64 60.32 26.53
N VAL A 544 38.97 60.44 26.42
CA VAL A 544 40.05 60.11 27.40
C VAL A 544 40.45 58.63 27.45
N GLY A 545 41.71 58.18 27.27
CA GLY A 545 43.02 58.83 27.30
C GLY A 545 43.94 58.12 28.32
N GLY A 546 45.11 57.63 27.88
CA GLY A 546 46.28 57.24 28.70
C GLY A 546 46.22 55.85 29.36
N ASP A 547 47.07 54.89 28.97
CA ASP A 547 48.44 54.63 29.49
C ASP A 547 48.40 54.11 30.95
N SER A 548 48.96 52.98 31.38
CA SER A 548 50.18 52.20 31.09
C SER A 548 49.96 50.83 31.81
N SER A 549 50.52 49.67 31.48
CA SER A 549 51.95 49.32 31.43
C SER A 549 52.05 47.80 31.18
N ASN A 550 52.97 47.41 30.30
CA ASN A 550 53.56 46.07 30.16
C ASN A 550 54.53 45.83 31.36
N PRO A 551 55.21 44.67 31.60
CA PRO A 551 55.41 43.45 30.79
C PRO A 551 55.08 42.14 31.57
N GLY A 552 55.01 40.93 31.02
CA GLY A 552 55.65 40.29 29.87
C GLY A 552 56.41 39.04 30.37
N SER A 553 56.38 37.96 29.56
CA SER A 553 57.08 36.66 29.66
C SER A 553 56.11 35.50 29.94
N GLY A 554 55.99 34.46 29.12
CA GLY A 554 56.69 34.10 27.90
C GLY A 554 56.20 32.71 27.45
N SER A 555 56.22 32.50 26.13
CA SER A 555 56.35 31.21 25.44
C SER A 555 55.41 30.04 25.77
N ASN A 556 54.50 29.80 24.81
CA ASN A 556 53.81 28.55 24.45
C ASN A 556 54.83 27.42 24.14
N PRO A 557 54.48 26.11 24.13
CA PRO A 557 53.55 25.59 23.11
C PRO A 557 52.65 24.40 23.49
N GLY A 558 51.43 24.41 22.94
CA GLY A 558 50.93 23.30 22.12
C GLY A 558 49.96 22.31 22.75
N GLY A 559 48.83 22.10 22.05
CA GLY A 559 48.14 20.80 22.04
C GLY A 559 46.68 20.79 22.47
N SER A 560 45.80 21.14 21.52
CA SER A 560 44.50 20.53 21.20
C SER A 560 43.70 19.79 22.29
N GLY A 561 42.42 20.17 22.44
CA GLY A 561 41.39 19.21 22.83
C GLY A 561 40.23 19.78 23.65
N ALA A 562 39.09 19.91 22.99
CA ALA A 562 37.75 19.61 23.46
C ALA A 562 37.21 20.15 24.82
N SER A 563 36.00 20.67 24.69
CA SER A 563 34.87 20.60 25.63
C SER A 563 34.77 21.62 26.77
N ASN A 564 33.54 22.13 26.84
CA ASN A 564 32.75 22.39 28.03
C ASN A 564 33.28 23.35 29.10
N SER A 565 32.51 24.44 29.20
CA SER A 565 31.62 24.70 30.33
C SER A 565 31.99 25.88 31.25
N ASN A 566 30.94 26.66 31.49
CA ASN A 566 30.42 27.02 32.80
C ASN A 566 30.74 28.41 33.41
N ILE A 567 29.64 28.98 33.93
CA ILE A 567 29.48 29.71 35.21
C ILE A 567 29.27 31.25 35.14
N THR A 568 27.98 31.59 35.23
CA THR A 568 27.31 32.30 36.35
C THR A 568 27.43 33.83 36.53
N ILE A 569 26.25 34.45 36.37
CA ILE A 569 25.55 35.57 37.04
C ILE A 569 26.27 36.39 38.14
N PRO A 570 26.04 37.72 38.15
CA PRO A 570 25.69 38.44 39.39
C PRO A 570 24.34 39.19 39.34
N SER A 571 23.73 39.23 40.53
CA SER A 571 22.35 39.56 40.90
C SER A 571 22.07 41.07 41.08
N GLY A 572 20.79 41.50 40.98
CA GLY A 572 20.36 42.76 41.61
C GLY A 572 19.02 43.41 41.25
N SER A 573 17.89 42.74 41.54
CA SER A 573 16.58 43.31 41.94
C SER A 573 15.72 44.17 40.99
N GLY A 574 14.49 43.70 40.73
CA GLY A 574 13.35 44.62 40.57
C GLY A 574 12.25 44.29 39.55
N GLY A 575 11.79 43.04 39.40
CA GLY A 575 10.57 42.76 38.63
C GLY A 575 10.28 41.27 38.46
N VAL A 576 9.40 40.73 39.31
CA VAL A 576 8.89 39.37 39.20
C VAL A 576 7.87 39.31 38.06
N VAL A 577 8.19 38.60 36.97
CA VAL A 577 7.21 37.93 36.11
C VAL A 577 7.64 36.48 35.96
N ASN A 578 6.72 35.59 36.29
CA ASN A 578 6.90 34.16 36.51
C ASN A 578 6.96 33.41 35.15
N THR A 579 8.09 32.82 34.78
CA THR A 579 8.34 32.28 33.40
C THR A 579 8.20 30.76 33.22
N ASN A 580 7.61 29.98 34.15
CA ASN A 580 7.57 28.50 34.02
C ASN A 580 6.15 27.85 33.99
N SER A 581 5.10 28.56 33.54
CA SER A 581 3.71 28.07 33.73
C SER A 581 3.07 27.29 32.56
N ASN A 582 3.56 27.37 31.32
CA ASN A 582 2.87 26.85 30.11
C ASN A 582 3.71 25.86 29.28
N VAL A 583 4.25 24.83 29.91
CA VAL A 583 5.03 23.76 29.24
C VAL A 583 4.32 22.40 29.31
N ILE A 584 4.44 21.61 28.25
CA ILE A 584 4.11 20.18 28.21
C ILE A 584 5.38 19.43 28.63
N GLU A 585 5.29 18.56 29.63
CA GLU A 585 6.41 17.73 30.06
C GLU A 585 6.34 16.36 29.36
N VAL A 586 7.43 15.96 28.73
CA VAL A 586 7.61 14.62 28.15
C VAL A 586 8.50 13.81 29.09
N LEU A 587 8.06 12.62 29.47
CA LEU A 587 8.73 11.76 30.45
C LEU A 587 8.99 10.35 29.90
N ALA A 588 10.17 9.81 30.22
CA ALA A 588 10.51 8.40 30.04
C ALA A 588 10.81 7.76 31.41
N ASN A 589 10.13 6.66 31.73
CA ASN A 589 10.28 5.94 33.00
C ASN A 589 10.14 6.86 34.23
N GLY A 590 9.16 7.78 34.18
CA GLY A 590 8.89 8.75 35.24
C GLY A 590 9.90 9.91 35.36
N LYS A 591 10.92 9.98 34.51
CA LYS A 591 11.89 11.08 34.47
C LYS A 591 11.60 12.03 33.31
N LYS A 592 11.62 13.33 33.56
CA LYS A 592 11.47 14.37 32.54
C LYS A 592 12.63 14.29 31.53
N LYS A 593 12.28 14.29 30.25
CA LYS A 593 13.21 14.20 29.11
C LYS A 593 13.20 15.46 28.26
N GLU A 594 12.01 16.03 28.07
CA GLU A 594 11.80 17.19 27.21
C GLU A 594 10.69 18.08 27.80
N GLU A 595 10.79 19.38 27.54
CA GLU A 595 9.74 20.37 27.83
C GLU A 595 9.39 21.12 26.54
N ILE A 596 8.11 21.08 26.18
CA ILE A 596 7.60 21.72 24.97
C ILE A 596 6.78 22.94 25.40
N GLU A 597 7.29 24.12 25.07
CA GLU A 597 6.58 25.38 25.29
C GLU A 597 5.39 25.51 24.35
N LEU A 598 4.28 26.09 24.84
CA LEU A 598 3.09 26.32 24.03
C LEU A 598 3.37 27.13 22.74
N SER A 599 4.34 28.04 22.76
CA SER A 599 4.79 28.83 21.60
C SER A 599 5.38 27.97 20.48
N LYS A 600 5.85 26.76 20.77
CA LYS A 600 6.47 25.82 19.82
C LYS A 600 5.47 24.82 19.23
N ILE A 601 4.22 24.85 19.69
CA ILE A 601 3.15 24.00 19.15
C ILE A 601 2.75 24.51 17.77
N LYS A 602 2.71 23.62 16.78
CA LYS A 602 2.28 23.95 15.42
C LYS A 602 0.76 24.01 15.39
N ASN A 603 0.20 25.15 15.00
CA ASN A 603 -1.25 25.30 14.85
C ASN A 603 -1.64 25.12 13.38
N GLU A 604 -2.49 24.14 13.12
CA GLU A 604 -3.24 23.94 11.89
C GLU A 604 -4.71 24.34 12.12
N THR A 605 -5.53 24.32 11.07
CA THR A 605 -6.95 24.62 11.18
C THR A 605 -7.61 23.70 12.21
N LYS A 606 -8.00 24.27 13.37
CA LYS A 606 -8.63 23.58 14.51
C LYS A 606 -7.80 22.47 15.17
N ASN A 607 -6.54 22.26 14.78
CA ASN A 607 -5.69 21.19 15.30
C ASN A 607 -4.34 21.75 15.76
N ALA A 608 -3.90 21.38 16.96
CA ALA A 608 -2.59 21.72 17.48
C ALA A 608 -1.69 20.49 17.47
N ILE A 609 -0.53 20.56 16.84
CA ILE A 609 0.41 19.44 16.70
C ILE A 609 1.60 19.62 17.65
N VAL A 610 1.82 18.59 18.45
CA VAL A 610 2.94 18.44 19.38
C VAL A 610 3.82 17.30 18.88
N ASP A 611 4.96 17.63 18.28
CA ASP A 611 5.96 16.63 17.88
C ASP A 611 6.87 16.32 19.07
N VAL A 612 6.91 15.05 19.47
CA VAL A 612 7.74 14.56 20.59
C VAL A 612 8.98 13.88 20.02
N LEU A 613 10.16 14.40 20.37
CA LEU A 613 11.42 13.93 19.78
C LEU A 613 11.99 12.69 20.50
N ASP A 614 11.66 12.51 21.78
CA ASP A 614 12.15 11.39 22.58
C ASP A 614 11.45 10.07 22.20
N LYS A 615 12.24 9.05 21.82
CA LYS A 615 11.75 7.73 21.39
C LYS A 615 11.37 6.79 22.53
N GLU A 616 11.82 7.07 23.76
CA GLU A 616 11.57 6.31 24.99
C GLU A 616 10.42 6.92 25.82
N VAL A 617 9.67 7.86 25.26
CA VAL A 617 8.52 8.48 25.90
C VAL A 617 7.55 7.42 26.44
N THR A 618 7.33 7.48 27.74
CA THR A 618 6.38 6.64 28.48
C THR A 618 5.16 7.44 28.92
N SER A 619 5.31 8.74 29.19
CA SER A 619 4.22 9.60 29.60
C SER A 619 4.40 11.04 29.20
N ILE A 620 3.28 11.73 28.97
CA ILE A 620 3.23 13.16 28.67
C ILE A 620 2.33 13.80 29.72
N LYS A 621 2.78 14.90 30.32
CA LYS A 621 2.00 15.70 31.27
C LYS A 621 1.69 17.07 30.68
N MET A 622 0.42 17.40 30.67
CA MET A 622 -0.08 18.71 30.25
C MET A 622 -0.97 19.31 31.33
N LYS A 623 -0.81 20.61 31.59
CA LYS A 623 -1.66 21.38 32.49
C LYS A 623 -2.95 21.84 31.79
N SER A 624 -4.08 21.91 32.50
CA SER A 624 -5.38 22.33 31.93
C SER A 624 -5.45 23.77 31.40
N ASN A 625 -4.59 24.68 31.86
CA ASN A 625 -4.53 26.04 31.31
C ASN A 625 -4.11 26.04 29.83
N ILE A 626 -3.27 25.09 29.41
CA ILE A 626 -2.90 24.91 28.01
C ILE A 626 -4.16 24.60 27.17
N LEU A 627 -5.05 23.72 27.62
CA LEU A 627 -6.32 23.45 26.93
C LEU A 627 -7.21 24.69 26.84
N LYS A 628 -7.25 25.53 27.88
CA LYS A 628 -8.01 26.79 27.85
C LYS A 628 -7.46 27.75 26.80
N GLU A 629 -6.14 27.89 26.73
CA GLU A 629 -5.47 28.75 25.76
C GLU A 629 -5.67 28.24 24.33
N LEU A 630 -5.55 26.92 24.11
CA LEU A 630 -5.84 26.29 22.82
C LEU A 630 -7.32 26.49 22.41
N LYS A 631 -8.26 26.36 23.36
CA LYS A 631 -9.68 26.63 23.11
C LYS A 631 -9.93 28.08 22.68
N ASN A 632 -9.28 29.04 23.34
CA ASN A 632 -9.37 30.46 22.97
C ASN A 632 -8.84 30.73 21.55
N ASN A 633 -7.84 29.95 21.12
CA ASN A 633 -7.28 29.98 19.77
C ASN A 633 -8.09 29.15 18.75
N LYS A 634 -9.32 28.74 19.09
CA LYS A 634 -10.22 27.95 18.23
C LYS A 634 -9.63 26.59 17.82
N ILE A 635 -8.74 26.04 18.63
CA ILE A 635 -8.26 24.66 18.48
C ILE A 635 -9.28 23.73 19.12
N GLU A 636 -9.64 22.67 18.41
CA GLU A 636 -10.60 21.64 18.85
C GLU A 636 -9.90 20.35 19.28
N ILE A 637 -8.73 20.04 18.69
CA ILE A 637 -7.96 18.81 18.93
C ILE A 637 -6.48 19.14 19.14
N VAL A 638 -5.83 18.40 20.04
CA VAL A 638 -4.37 18.34 20.17
C VAL A 638 -3.87 16.98 19.70
N THR A 639 -3.00 16.95 18.70
CA THR A 639 -2.35 15.76 18.17
C THR A 639 -0.94 15.65 18.73
N PHE A 640 -0.62 14.52 19.36
CA PHE A 640 0.74 14.20 19.78
C PHE A 640 1.34 13.22 18.80
N ASN A 641 2.42 13.61 18.13
CA ASN A 641 3.19 12.74 17.24
C ASN A 641 4.39 12.18 17.99
N LEU A 642 4.51 10.86 18.01
CA LEU A 642 5.58 10.09 18.63
C LEU A 642 6.16 9.13 17.58
N ASP A 643 7.25 8.44 17.91
CA ASP A 643 7.90 7.50 16.98
C ASP A 643 6.97 6.33 16.60
N GLY A 644 6.49 6.34 15.35
CA GLY A 644 5.58 5.35 14.79
C GLY A 644 4.16 5.33 15.38
N PHE A 645 3.78 6.34 16.16
CA PHE A 645 2.50 6.39 16.87
C PHE A 645 2.02 7.84 17.03
N SER A 646 0.74 8.12 16.85
CA SER A 646 0.15 9.40 17.24
C SER A 646 -1.20 9.21 17.89
N TYR A 647 -1.60 10.16 18.73
CA TYR A 647 -2.92 10.16 19.35
C TYR A 647 -3.47 11.57 19.49
N GLN A 648 -4.79 11.68 19.54
CA GLN A 648 -5.52 12.94 19.61
C GLN A 648 -6.26 13.08 20.93
N ILE A 649 -6.20 14.27 21.53
CA ILE A 649 -7.00 14.68 22.68
C ILE A 649 -7.94 15.82 22.26
N PRO A 650 -9.23 15.77 22.61
CA PRO A 650 -10.07 16.93 22.46
C PRO A 650 -9.74 18.06 23.44
N VAL A 651 -9.79 19.30 22.97
CA VAL A 651 -9.54 20.46 23.82
C VAL A 651 -10.65 20.67 24.87
N ASP A 652 -11.88 20.27 24.56
CA ASP A 652 -13.06 20.30 25.43
C ASP A 652 -13.21 19.07 26.33
N ILE A 653 -12.20 18.17 26.40
CA ILE A 653 -12.28 16.90 27.14
C ILE A 653 -12.74 17.07 28.60
N LEU A 654 -12.37 18.18 29.25
CA LEU A 654 -12.75 18.48 30.63
C LEU A 654 -14.25 18.78 30.79
N GLU A 655 -14.85 19.40 29.78
CA GLU A 655 -16.30 19.68 29.73
C GLU A 655 -17.08 18.38 29.46
N GLN A 656 -16.54 17.53 28.59
CA GLN A 656 -17.17 16.27 28.17
C GLN A 656 -17.33 15.26 29.31
N ILE A 657 -16.36 15.19 30.23
CA ILE A 657 -16.38 14.22 31.34
C ILE A 657 -17.01 14.75 32.63
N ASN A 658 -17.63 15.95 32.57
CA ASN A 658 -18.24 16.68 33.68
C ASN A 658 -17.36 16.67 34.95
N TYR A 659 -16.07 16.98 34.80
CA TYR A 659 -15.14 16.96 35.92
C TYR A 659 -15.35 18.19 36.81
N GLN A 660 -15.89 18.00 38.01
CA GLN A 660 -15.93 19.04 39.04
C GLN A 660 -14.77 18.82 40.02
N SER A 661 -13.82 19.75 40.06
CA SER A 661 -12.75 19.75 41.06
C SER A 661 -13.35 19.85 42.47
N GLN A 662 -13.00 18.94 43.38
CA GLN A 662 -13.39 19.06 44.78
C GLN A 662 -12.51 20.09 45.50
N GLY A 663 -12.75 21.38 45.24
CA GLY A 663 -12.02 22.48 45.86
C GLY A 663 -12.50 23.87 45.45
N SER A 664 -12.54 24.79 46.41
CA SER A 664 -12.99 26.17 46.26
C SER A 664 -12.03 26.99 45.38
N ASN A 665 -12.52 27.44 44.23
CA ASN A 665 -12.03 28.55 43.39
C ASN A 665 -10.51 28.75 43.14
N LYS A 666 -10.18 28.72 41.84
CA LYS A 666 -8.98 29.22 41.12
C LYS A 666 -7.80 28.26 41.01
N GLU A 667 -7.52 27.90 39.75
CA GLU A 667 -6.26 27.30 39.26
C GLU A 667 -5.89 25.91 39.78
N THR A 668 -6.81 24.94 39.70
CA THR A 668 -6.40 23.53 39.76
C THR A 668 -5.56 23.20 38.52
N VAL A 669 -4.26 23.00 38.71
CA VAL A 669 -3.35 22.44 37.69
C VAL A 669 -3.78 20.98 37.48
N LEU A 670 -4.63 20.74 36.47
CA LEU A 670 -5.01 19.38 36.12
C LEU A 670 -3.91 18.81 35.24
N ASN A 671 -3.27 17.74 35.70
CA ASN A 671 -2.27 17.04 34.90
C ASN A 671 -2.98 15.94 34.09
N LEU A 672 -2.94 16.05 32.77
CA LEU A 672 -3.29 14.96 31.86
C LEU A 672 -2.06 14.08 31.70
N SER A 673 -2.10 12.84 32.20
CA SER A 673 -1.00 11.87 32.01
C SER A 673 -1.40 10.81 31.00
N PHE A 674 -0.52 10.58 30.02
CA PHE A 674 -0.57 9.47 29.08
C PHE A 674 0.38 8.37 29.54
N ASP A 675 0.01 7.11 29.42
CA ASP A 675 0.94 5.99 29.58
C ASP A 675 0.94 5.21 28.27
N ILE A 676 2.11 4.79 27.77
CA ILE A 676 2.26 4.00 26.54
C ILE A 676 3.10 2.78 26.87
N ASN A 677 2.43 1.63 27.03
CA ASN A 677 3.12 0.35 27.16
C ASN A 677 3.14 -0.37 25.82
N LYS A 678 4.35 -0.55 25.26
CA LYS A 678 4.64 -1.39 24.08
C LYS A 678 4.94 -2.82 24.58
N ASP A 679 4.53 -3.84 23.84
CA ASP A 679 4.75 -5.28 24.15
C ASP A 679 4.02 -5.85 25.37
N VAL A 680 2.78 -5.41 25.62
CA VAL A 680 1.94 -6.00 26.67
C VAL A 680 1.42 -7.38 26.24
N ASN A 681 2.29 -8.39 26.30
CA ASN A 681 2.06 -9.78 25.88
C ASN A 681 1.09 -10.55 26.83
N SER A 682 -0.08 -9.97 27.14
CA SER A 682 -0.78 -10.27 28.41
C SER A 682 -2.20 -10.85 28.32
N ASN A 683 -2.85 -10.94 27.16
CA ASN A 683 -4.21 -11.50 27.14
C ASN A 683 -4.37 -12.52 26.00
N LYS A 684 -4.61 -13.79 26.38
CA LYS A 684 -5.03 -14.89 25.49
C LYS A 684 -6.42 -14.59 24.90
N VAL A 685 -6.52 -13.58 24.04
CA VAL A 685 -7.67 -13.46 23.12
C VAL A 685 -7.28 -14.25 21.89
N GLU A 686 -8.16 -15.15 21.46
CA GLU A 686 -8.01 -15.85 20.19
C GLU A 686 -8.02 -14.80 19.07
N MET A 687 -6.85 -14.55 18.50
CA MET A 687 -6.66 -13.51 17.50
C MET A 687 -7.12 -14.05 16.15
N LEU A 688 -7.96 -13.29 15.46
CA LEU A 688 -8.58 -13.68 14.19
C LEU A 688 -7.65 -13.56 12.97
N GLY A 689 -6.43 -13.05 13.16
CA GLY A 689 -5.44 -12.82 12.11
C GLY A 689 -4.08 -12.40 12.66
N GLU A 690 -3.19 -12.04 11.76
CA GLU A 690 -1.79 -11.69 12.04
C GLU A 690 -1.69 -10.31 12.68
N MET A 691 -0.92 -10.19 13.77
CA MET A 691 -0.63 -8.90 14.40
C MET A 691 0.45 -8.15 13.59
N ILE A 692 0.06 -7.02 12.99
CA ILE A 692 0.91 -6.20 12.11
C ILE A 692 1.32 -4.86 12.74
N SER A 693 0.97 -4.64 14.02
CA SER A 693 1.42 -3.51 14.83
C SER A 693 1.95 -3.99 16.18
N ASN A 694 2.61 -3.11 16.93
CA ASN A 694 2.77 -3.35 18.37
C ASN A 694 1.39 -3.22 19.05
N GLN A 695 1.23 -3.80 20.24
CA GLN A 695 0.11 -3.46 21.13
C GLN A 695 0.45 -2.17 21.89
N TYR A 696 -0.47 -1.22 21.89
CA TYR A 696 -0.35 0.07 22.59
C TYR A 696 -1.41 0.13 23.68
N ASP A 697 -1.01 0.26 24.93
CA ASP A 697 -1.93 0.60 26.01
C ASP A 697 -1.90 2.10 26.28
N VAL A 698 -2.98 2.80 25.96
CA VAL A 698 -3.11 4.25 26.14
C VAL A 698 -4.08 4.48 27.29
N SER A 699 -3.64 5.17 28.34
CA SER A 699 -4.53 5.63 29.41
C SER A 699 -4.48 7.14 29.52
N LEU A 700 -5.63 7.77 29.74
CA LEU A 700 -5.72 9.19 30.07
C LEU A 700 -6.14 9.33 31.54
N LYS A 701 -5.29 9.96 32.34
CA LYS A 701 -5.58 10.27 33.74
C LYS A 701 -5.58 11.77 33.95
N ILE A 702 -6.57 12.25 34.69
CA ILE A 702 -6.67 13.62 35.17
C ILE A 702 -6.34 13.61 36.66
N THR A 703 -5.28 14.32 37.02
CA THR A 703 -4.85 14.48 38.40
C THR A 703 -5.10 15.91 38.86
N ASP A 704 -5.80 16.11 39.98
CA ASP A 704 -5.94 17.43 40.58
C ASP A 704 -4.70 17.87 41.38
N ASP A 705 -4.73 19.11 41.89
CA ASP A 705 -3.67 19.72 42.70
C ASP A 705 -3.45 19.02 44.04
N LYS A 706 -4.38 18.16 44.47
CA LYS A 706 -4.29 17.34 45.69
C LYS A 706 -3.81 15.92 45.39
N GLY A 707 -3.49 15.59 44.14
CA GLY A 707 -3.03 14.27 43.73
C GLY A 707 -4.15 13.23 43.57
N LEU A 708 -5.42 13.65 43.58
CA LEU A 708 -6.55 12.76 43.29
C LEU A 708 -6.55 12.43 41.78
N ASN A 709 -6.58 11.15 41.43
CA ASN A 709 -6.52 10.68 40.05
C ASN A 709 -7.89 10.17 39.59
N LYS A 710 -8.41 10.71 38.47
CA LYS A 710 -9.56 10.16 37.73
C LYS A 710 -9.13 9.69 36.35
N GLU A 711 -9.38 8.42 36.06
CA GLU A 711 -9.17 7.86 34.72
C GLU A 711 -10.32 8.27 33.78
N VAL A 712 -9.98 8.70 32.57
CA VAL A 712 -10.93 9.06 31.51
C VAL A 712 -11.09 7.87 30.59
N LYS A 713 -12.24 7.20 30.69
CA LYS A 713 -12.58 6.03 29.87
C LYS A 713 -13.37 6.39 28.61
N ASP A 714 -14.21 7.41 28.68
CA ASP A 714 -15.07 7.86 27.58
C ASP A 714 -14.72 9.31 27.23
N ILE A 715 -14.43 9.53 25.96
CA ILE A 715 -14.05 10.81 25.35
C ILE A 715 -15.29 11.51 24.79
N GLY A 716 -16.42 10.82 24.62
CA GLY A 716 -17.68 11.39 24.14
C GLY A 716 -17.69 11.79 22.66
N LYS A 717 -16.55 11.73 21.96
CA LYS A 717 -16.43 11.92 20.51
C LYS A 717 -15.24 11.15 19.92
N TYR A 718 -15.25 10.96 18.61
CA TYR A 718 -14.15 10.27 17.92
C TYR A 718 -12.87 11.11 17.97
N VAL A 719 -11.79 10.43 18.34
CA VAL A 719 -10.41 10.86 18.16
C VAL A 719 -9.67 9.81 17.35
N SER A 720 -8.56 10.19 16.74
CA SER A 720 -7.74 9.28 15.96
C SER A 720 -6.49 8.84 16.71
N ILE A 721 -6.17 7.55 16.61
CA ILE A 721 -4.89 6.97 16.98
C ILE A 721 -4.21 6.50 15.69
N LYS A 722 -3.04 7.02 15.38
CA LYS A 722 -2.23 6.59 14.23
C LYS A 722 -1.21 5.57 14.70
N VAL A 723 -1.12 4.42 14.01
CA VAL A 723 -0.18 3.34 14.36
C VAL A 723 0.58 2.90 13.12
N LEU A 724 1.91 2.86 13.19
CA LEU A 724 2.76 2.31 12.14
C LEU A 724 2.52 0.80 11.97
N LEU A 725 2.38 0.36 10.72
CA LEU A 725 2.14 -1.03 10.35
C LEU A 725 3.39 -1.66 9.74
N LYS A 726 3.56 -2.96 9.98
CA LYS A 726 4.65 -3.79 9.45
C LYS A 726 4.11 -4.63 8.29
N ASN A 727 4.88 -4.74 7.20
CA ASN A 727 4.60 -5.65 6.08
C ASN A 727 3.21 -5.48 5.43
N VAL A 728 2.74 -4.24 5.30
CA VAL A 728 1.45 -3.89 4.68
C VAL A 728 1.68 -3.25 3.32
N THR A 729 0.77 -3.54 2.39
CA THR A 729 0.70 -2.91 1.06
C THR A 729 -0.71 -2.38 0.78
N ASP A 730 -0.90 -1.64 -0.32
CA ASP A 730 -2.23 -1.16 -0.73
C ASP A 730 -3.25 -2.31 -0.94
N GLN A 731 -2.79 -3.50 -1.29
CA GLN A 731 -3.65 -4.68 -1.50
C GLN A 731 -4.27 -5.18 -0.20
N ASP A 732 -3.64 -4.88 0.94
CA ASP A 732 -4.08 -5.34 2.25
C ASP A 732 -5.15 -4.44 2.86
N LYS A 733 -5.51 -3.31 2.22
CA LYS A 733 -6.45 -2.30 2.74
C LYS A 733 -7.75 -2.91 3.30
N ALA A 734 -8.37 -3.83 2.56
CA ALA A 734 -9.60 -4.51 2.95
C ALA A 734 -9.41 -5.62 4.01
N LYS A 735 -8.15 -5.93 4.35
CA LYS A 735 -7.75 -6.96 5.32
C LYS A 735 -7.42 -6.40 6.71
N ILE A 736 -7.35 -5.07 6.86
CA ILE A 736 -6.93 -4.41 8.09
C ILE A 736 -8.08 -4.27 9.09
N ALA A 737 -7.91 -4.78 10.30
CA ALA A 737 -8.81 -4.56 11.43
C ALA A 737 -8.07 -3.92 12.60
N ALA A 738 -8.65 -2.88 13.20
CA ALA A 738 -8.21 -2.39 14.48
C ALA A 738 -9.09 -2.97 15.59
N ILE A 739 -8.47 -3.43 16.68
CA ILE A 739 -9.19 -3.91 17.86
C ILE A 739 -8.72 -3.19 19.11
N SER A 740 -9.65 -2.94 20.01
CA SER A 740 -9.35 -2.55 21.39
C SER A 740 -9.63 -3.70 22.35
N LEU A 741 -8.78 -3.89 23.34
CA LEU A 741 -8.90 -4.94 24.35
C LEU A 741 -9.41 -4.35 25.67
N SER A 742 -10.35 -5.05 26.29
CA SER A 742 -10.81 -4.75 27.66
C SER A 742 -11.14 -6.04 28.41
N LYS A 743 -11.70 -5.94 29.61
CA LYS A 743 -12.14 -7.09 30.41
C LYS A 743 -13.64 -7.00 30.67
N ASP A 744 -14.32 -8.14 30.64
CA ASP A 744 -15.72 -8.25 31.06
C ASP A 744 -15.88 -8.13 32.58
N ILE A 745 -17.13 -8.17 33.06
CA ILE A 745 -17.47 -8.11 34.49
C ILE A 745 -16.78 -9.21 35.33
N ASN A 746 -16.43 -10.35 34.72
CA ASN A 746 -15.76 -11.46 35.36
C ASN A 746 -14.23 -11.42 35.19
N GLY A 747 -13.69 -10.32 34.64
CA GLY A 747 -12.26 -10.15 34.39
C GLY A 747 -11.72 -10.91 33.17
N SER A 748 -12.57 -11.54 32.35
CA SER A 748 -12.16 -12.24 31.13
C SER A 748 -11.85 -11.22 30.02
N PRO A 749 -10.80 -11.42 29.21
CA PRO A 749 -10.45 -10.49 28.15
C PRO A 749 -11.49 -10.52 27.04
N ILE A 750 -11.83 -9.35 26.50
CA ILE A 750 -12.77 -9.15 25.40
C ILE A 750 -12.17 -8.16 24.39
N SER A 751 -12.40 -8.40 23.11
CA SER A 751 -12.01 -7.51 22.02
C SER A 751 -13.21 -6.76 21.47
N HIS A 752 -13.00 -5.49 21.12
CA HIS A 752 -13.97 -4.64 20.42
C HIS A 752 -13.35 -4.14 19.12
N THR A 753 -14.11 -4.23 18.04
CA THR A 753 -13.69 -3.71 16.73
C THR A 753 -13.67 -2.19 16.76
N LYS A 754 -12.70 -1.58 16.07
CA LYS A 754 -12.60 -0.12 15.90
C LYS A 754 -12.52 0.23 14.41
N PRO A 755 -13.21 1.29 13.96
CA PRO A 755 -13.04 1.79 12.60
C PRO A 755 -11.58 2.16 12.36
N VAL A 756 -11.11 1.83 11.17
CA VAL A 756 -9.72 2.02 10.78
C VAL A 756 -9.64 2.38 9.31
N LYS A 757 -8.75 3.33 9.01
CA LYS A 757 -8.33 3.68 7.65
C LYS A 757 -6.87 3.36 7.47
N LEU A 758 -6.49 2.88 6.29
CA LEU A 758 -5.09 2.72 5.90
C LEU A 758 -4.61 4.00 5.22
N ILE A 759 -3.48 4.55 5.66
CA ILE A 759 -2.82 5.70 5.02
C ILE A 759 -1.36 5.36 4.70
N ASN A 760 -0.89 5.79 3.54
CA ASN A 760 0.51 5.70 3.13
C ASN A 760 1.17 7.08 3.28
N GLN A 761 2.23 7.17 4.06
CA GLN A 761 3.04 8.37 4.21
C GLN A 761 4.51 8.00 3.94
N ASN A 762 5.09 8.55 2.87
CA ASN A 762 6.49 8.34 2.49
C ASN A 762 6.88 6.85 2.33
N GLY A 763 5.98 6.02 1.81
CA GLY A 763 6.20 4.58 1.63
C GLY A 763 6.01 3.74 2.89
N GLN A 764 5.60 4.35 4.01
CA GLN A 764 5.22 3.66 5.23
C GLN A 764 3.70 3.67 5.43
N TYR A 765 3.16 2.53 5.85
CA TYR A 765 1.73 2.38 6.09
C TYR A 765 1.38 2.61 7.55
N TYR A 766 0.30 3.34 7.78
CA TYR A 766 -0.25 3.58 9.10
C TYR A 766 -1.74 3.23 9.13
N ALA A 767 -2.18 2.66 10.25
CA ALA A 767 -3.59 2.57 10.60
C ALA A 767 -4.02 3.84 11.34
N LEU A 768 -5.01 4.54 10.81
CA LEU A 768 -5.71 5.62 11.50
C LEU A 768 -6.97 5.05 12.15
N ILE A 769 -6.89 4.76 13.44
CA ILE A 769 -7.93 4.11 14.24
C ILE A 769 -8.84 5.19 14.84
N SER A 770 -10.13 5.18 14.50
CA SER A 770 -11.12 6.06 15.13
C SER A 770 -11.65 5.43 16.42
N THR A 771 -11.56 6.15 17.54
CA THR A 771 -12.04 5.67 18.83
C THR A 771 -12.65 6.77 19.69
N MET A 772 -13.62 6.42 20.54
CA MET A 772 -14.21 7.28 21.57
C MET A 772 -13.70 6.96 22.98
N ASN A 773 -12.78 5.99 23.09
CA ASN A 773 -12.24 5.52 24.37
C ASN A 773 -10.73 5.38 24.25
N TYR A 774 -10.02 5.54 25.37
CA TYR A 774 -8.64 5.08 25.51
C TYR A 774 -8.62 3.65 26.07
N GLY A 775 -7.49 2.97 25.92
CA GLY A 775 -7.28 1.59 26.35
C GLY A 775 -6.19 0.91 25.54
N SER A 776 -6.20 -0.42 25.54
CA SER A 776 -5.26 -1.23 24.77
C SER A 776 -5.74 -1.41 23.32
N PHE A 777 -4.90 -1.08 22.34
CA PHE A 777 -5.18 -1.20 20.91
C PHE A 777 -4.10 -2.00 20.19
N LEU A 778 -4.50 -2.68 19.12
CA LEU A 778 -3.60 -3.31 18.16
C LEU A 778 -4.29 -3.43 16.80
N VAL A 779 -3.49 -3.68 15.77
CA VAL A 779 -3.96 -3.83 14.40
C VAL A 779 -3.64 -5.24 13.88
N LEU A 780 -4.64 -5.84 13.23
CA LEU A 780 -4.59 -7.15 12.63
C LEU A 780 -4.71 -7.07 11.12
N LYS A 781 -4.06 -8.00 10.44
CA LYS A 781 -4.33 -8.38 9.06
C LYS A 781 -5.07 -9.73 9.08
N ASN A 782 -6.30 -9.72 8.59
CA ASN A 782 -7.15 -10.91 8.53
C ASN A 782 -7.26 -11.41 7.08
N ASP A 783 -7.49 -12.71 6.89
CA ASP A 783 -7.75 -13.29 5.58
C ASP A 783 -8.95 -14.26 5.60
N LYS A 784 -10.09 -13.72 6.02
CA LYS A 784 -11.35 -14.45 6.08
C LYS A 784 -12.01 -14.49 4.70
N GLU A 785 -12.39 -15.69 4.30
CA GLU A 785 -13.22 -15.93 3.12
C GLU A 785 -14.38 -16.89 3.47
N PHE A 786 -15.47 -16.81 2.69
CA PHE A 786 -16.61 -17.72 2.85
C PHE A 786 -16.92 -18.42 1.53
N LYS A 787 -17.16 -19.73 1.60
CA LYS A 787 -17.35 -20.58 0.41
C LYS A 787 -18.55 -20.17 -0.43
N ASP A 788 -19.62 -19.72 0.22
CA ASP A 788 -20.87 -19.28 -0.41
C ASP A 788 -20.86 -17.82 -0.90
N VAL A 789 -19.72 -17.14 -0.73
CA VAL A 789 -19.56 -15.72 -1.08
C VAL A 789 -18.67 -15.52 -2.31
N VAL A 790 -17.75 -16.45 -2.61
CA VAL A 790 -16.74 -16.34 -3.70
C VAL A 790 -17.31 -15.84 -5.04
N ASN A 791 -18.50 -16.31 -5.42
CA ASN A 791 -19.16 -15.94 -6.70
C ASN A 791 -20.41 -15.05 -6.48
N HIS A 792 -20.55 -14.43 -5.32
CA HIS A 792 -21.70 -13.60 -4.96
C HIS A 792 -21.46 -12.12 -5.33
N TRP A 793 -22.50 -11.39 -5.76
CA TRP A 793 -22.37 -9.97 -6.16
C TRP A 793 -21.83 -9.05 -5.05
N ALA A 794 -22.03 -9.45 -3.80
CA ALA A 794 -21.57 -8.76 -2.60
C ALA A 794 -20.25 -9.34 -2.04
N SER A 795 -19.51 -10.13 -2.83
CA SER A 795 -18.32 -10.84 -2.32
C SER A 795 -17.32 -9.91 -1.69
N HIS A 796 -16.99 -8.81 -2.39
CA HIS A 796 -16.04 -7.82 -1.91
C HIS A 796 -16.47 -7.20 -0.58
N ASP A 797 -17.70 -6.66 -0.53
CA ASP A 797 -18.24 -6.01 0.68
C ASP A 797 -18.32 -6.99 1.87
N ILE A 798 -18.73 -8.23 1.64
CA ILE A 798 -18.84 -9.24 2.71
C ILE A 798 -17.46 -9.63 3.23
N THR A 799 -16.52 -9.94 2.33
CA THR A 799 -15.15 -10.32 2.69
C THR A 799 -14.45 -9.19 3.44
N GLU A 800 -14.56 -7.96 2.95
CA GLU A 800 -14.00 -6.79 3.65
C GLU A 800 -14.63 -6.58 5.02
N ALA A 801 -15.96 -6.61 5.14
CA ALA A 801 -16.62 -6.43 6.43
C ALA A 801 -16.23 -7.53 7.43
N ALA A 802 -16.00 -8.76 6.95
CA ALA A 802 -15.56 -9.87 7.79
C ALA A 802 -14.10 -9.71 8.23
N ASN A 803 -13.24 -9.28 7.31
CA ASN A 803 -11.83 -8.98 7.57
C ASN A 803 -11.64 -7.77 8.48
N ARG A 804 -12.53 -6.78 8.43
CA ARG A 804 -12.56 -5.67 9.40
C ARG A 804 -13.19 -6.08 10.74
N ASN A 805 -13.56 -7.34 10.91
CA ASN A 805 -14.23 -7.88 12.09
C ASN A 805 -15.58 -7.20 12.41
N ILE A 806 -16.27 -6.67 11.39
CA ILE A 806 -17.57 -6.01 11.51
C ILE A 806 -18.69 -7.05 11.45
N VAL A 807 -18.57 -8.03 10.54
CA VAL A 807 -19.55 -9.11 10.37
C VAL A 807 -18.95 -10.47 10.69
N ASN A 808 -19.83 -11.41 11.09
CA ASN A 808 -19.45 -12.79 11.36
C ASN A 808 -20.24 -13.75 10.45
N GLY A 809 -19.59 -14.83 10.04
CA GLY A 809 -20.25 -15.96 9.37
C GLY A 809 -21.22 -16.72 10.27
N LYS A 810 -21.93 -17.68 9.68
CA LYS A 810 -22.73 -18.68 10.38
C LYS A 810 -21.90 -19.97 10.42
N GLY A 811 -21.11 -20.13 11.48
CA GLY A 811 -20.03 -21.13 11.54
C GLY A 811 -18.75 -20.60 10.91
N GLU A 812 -17.82 -21.49 10.58
CA GLU A 812 -16.47 -21.11 10.09
C GLU A 812 -16.42 -20.83 8.58
N GLU A 813 -17.25 -21.50 7.77
CA GLU A 813 -17.06 -21.50 6.30
C GLU A 813 -18.15 -20.76 5.50
N LEU A 814 -19.26 -20.37 6.13
CA LEU A 814 -20.46 -19.84 5.46
C LEU A 814 -20.87 -18.47 5.98
N PHE A 815 -21.30 -17.59 5.08
CA PHE A 815 -21.87 -16.29 5.45
C PHE A 815 -23.40 -16.23 5.34
N MET A 816 -23.98 -17.03 4.46
CA MET A 816 -25.39 -17.03 4.07
C MET A 816 -25.86 -15.68 3.49
N PRO A 817 -25.30 -15.21 2.36
CA PRO A 817 -25.53 -13.86 1.85
C PRO A 817 -26.99 -13.57 1.48
N ASN A 818 -27.73 -14.59 1.03
CA ASN A 818 -29.09 -14.46 0.52
C ASN A 818 -30.21 -14.66 1.56
N THR A 819 -29.87 -14.97 2.82
CA THR A 819 -30.88 -15.07 3.88
C THR A 819 -31.25 -13.71 4.43
N GLN A 820 -32.51 -13.56 4.85
CA GLN A 820 -32.97 -12.35 5.54
C GLN A 820 -32.20 -12.13 6.84
N ILE A 821 -31.94 -10.86 7.16
CA ILE A 821 -31.23 -10.45 8.37
C ILE A 821 -32.20 -9.90 9.41
N SER A 822 -31.98 -10.22 10.68
CA SER A 822 -32.77 -9.69 11.81
C SER A 822 -32.37 -8.26 12.19
N ARG A 823 -33.27 -7.53 12.87
CA ARG A 823 -32.93 -6.21 13.46
C ARG A 823 -31.75 -6.33 14.42
N ALA A 824 -31.75 -7.35 15.27
CA ALA A 824 -30.65 -7.67 16.19
C ALA A 824 -29.30 -7.75 15.47
N GLU A 825 -29.22 -8.54 14.39
CA GLU A 825 -27.98 -8.68 13.61
C GLU A 825 -27.51 -7.37 12.99
N PHE A 826 -28.41 -6.63 12.35
CA PHE A 826 -28.02 -5.36 11.73
C PHE A 826 -27.58 -4.32 12.77
N ILE A 827 -28.29 -4.20 13.89
CA ILE A 827 -27.93 -3.29 14.99
C ILE A 827 -26.56 -3.65 15.55
N SER A 828 -26.30 -4.93 15.82
CA SER A 828 -24.99 -5.37 16.30
C SER A 828 -23.87 -5.09 15.30
N MET A 829 -24.12 -5.29 14.01
CA MET A 829 -23.15 -4.95 12.96
C MET A 829 -22.88 -3.44 12.89
N MET A 830 -23.91 -2.61 13.03
CA MET A 830 -23.77 -1.15 13.00
C MET A 830 -22.96 -0.63 14.20
N VAL A 831 -23.33 -1.05 15.42
CA VAL A 831 -22.61 -0.68 16.65
C VAL A 831 -21.14 -1.09 16.57
N ARG A 832 -20.88 -2.31 16.06
CA ARG A 832 -19.51 -2.81 15.88
C ARG A 832 -18.74 -2.06 14.79
N GLY A 833 -19.37 -1.77 13.66
CA GLY A 833 -18.77 -1.02 12.55
C GLY A 833 -18.41 0.42 12.95
N MET A 834 -19.23 1.04 13.78
CA MET A 834 -18.92 2.33 14.41
C MET A 834 -17.84 2.22 15.50
N GLY A 835 -17.55 1.01 16.00
CA GLY A 835 -16.60 0.79 17.09
C GLY A 835 -17.02 1.40 18.42
N VAL A 836 -18.33 1.53 18.65
CA VAL A 836 -18.86 1.97 19.93
C VAL A 836 -18.71 0.83 20.94
N SER A 837 -18.01 1.09 22.04
CA SER A 837 -17.67 0.06 23.01
C SER A 837 -18.91 -0.41 23.78
N THR A 838 -19.06 -1.73 23.94
CA THR A 838 -20.12 -2.33 24.77
C THR A 838 -19.54 -2.81 26.10
N VAL A 839 -20.36 -2.80 27.17
CA VAL A 839 -20.01 -3.46 28.42
C VAL A 839 -20.54 -4.88 28.34
N LYS A 840 -19.68 -5.87 28.08
CA LYS A 840 -20.14 -7.26 28.03
C LYS A 840 -20.58 -7.75 29.40
N THR A 841 -21.88 -7.89 29.60
CA THR A 841 -22.46 -8.30 30.89
C THR A 841 -22.46 -9.83 31.10
N LYS A 842 -22.19 -10.62 30.04
CA LYS A 842 -22.26 -12.10 30.00
C LYS A 842 -23.63 -12.71 30.35
N THR A 843 -24.60 -11.91 30.79
CA THR A 843 -25.97 -12.32 31.11
C THR A 843 -26.92 -11.72 30.08
N GLY A 844 -27.53 -12.54 29.22
CA GLY A 844 -28.47 -12.07 28.19
C GLY A 844 -28.31 -12.81 26.87
N LYS A 845 -29.06 -12.39 25.86
CA LYS A 845 -28.88 -12.82 24.47
C LYS A 845 -27.63 -12.16 23.88
N TRP A 846 -27.06 -12.77 22.84
CA TRP A 846 -25.77 -12.38 22.26
C TRP A 846 -25.71 -10.95 21.70
N TYR A 847 -26.86 -10.31 21.48
CA TYR A 847 -27.01 -8.97 20.91
C TYR A 847 -27.43 -7.91 21.94
N ASP A 848 -27.71 -8.29 23.19
CA ASP A 848 -28.34 -7.40 24.18
C ASP A 848 -27.48 -6.17 24.47
N ASP A 849 -26.16 -6.35 24.57
CA ASP A 849 -25.24 -5.26 24.87
C ASP A 849 -25.17 -4.26 23.70
N GLU A 850 -25.14 -4.72 22.44
CA GLU A 850 -25.19 -3.85 21.27
C GLU A 850 -26.53 -3.12 21.14
N VAL A 851 -27.66 -3.79 21.38
CA VAL A 851 -28.99 -3.16 21.33
C VAL A 851 -29.13 -2.08 22.41
N ALA A 852 -28.69 -2.35 23.64
CA ALA A 852 -28.72 -1.36 24.72
C ALA A 852 -27.87 -0.12 24.41
N VAL A 853 -26.70 -0.32 23.78
CA VAL A 853 -25.87 0.80 23.32
C VAL A 853 -26.54 1.56 22.18
N ALA A 854 -27.13 0.88 21.21
CA ALA A 854 -27.86 1.49 20.10
C ALA A 854 -29.04 2.35 20.59
N GLU A 855 -29.78 1.90 21.61
CA GLU A 855 -30.81 2.69 22.28
C GLU A 855 -30.22 3.92 22.96
N LYS A 856 -29.16 3.73 23.76
CA LYS A 856 -28.50 4.81 24.52
C LYS A 856 -27.98 5.93 23.63
N ILE A 857 -27.38 5.61 22.48
CA ILE A 857 -26.83 6.59 21.55
C ILE A 857 -27.87 7.08 20.51
N GLY A 858 -29.10 6.56 20.58
CA GLY A 858 -30.21 7.02 19.76
C GLY A 858 -30.24 6.49 18.32
N LEU A 859 -29.61 5.35 18.01
CA LEU A 859 -29.71 4.72 16.69
C LEU A 859 -31.12 4.22 16.38
N LEU A 860 -31.91 3.91 17.42
CA LEU A 860 -33.27 3.37 17.29
C LEU A 860 -34.33 4.46 17.46
N LYS A 861 -33.94 5.74 17.60
CA LYS A 861 -34.85 6.85 17.97
C LYS A 861 -35.98 7.10 16.95
N ASN A 862 -35.74 6.76 15.68
CA ASN A 862 -36.70 6.95 14.59
C ASN A 862 -37.55 5.69 14.34
N LEU A 863 -37.32 4.61 15.09
CA LEU A 863 -38.00 3.32 14.92
C LEU A 863 -39.05 3.09 16.01
N SER A 864 -40.20 2.55 15.61
CA SER A 864 -41.24 2.09 16.53
C SER A 864 -41.11 0.59 16.77
N ILE A 865 -40.03 0.17 17.43
CA ILE A 865 -39.72 -1.24 17.71
C ILE A 865 -39.85 -1.55 19.19
N SER A 866 -40.59 -2.61 19.53
CA SER A 866 -40.62 -3.14 20.90
C SER A 866 -39.48 -4.15 21.11
N SER A 867 -39.18 -4.50 22.36
CA SER A 867 -38.18 -5.54 22.65
C SER A 867 -38.50 -6.90 22.01
N SER A 868 -39.78 -7.17 21.73
CA SER A 868 -40.21 -8.40 21.03
C SER A 868 -40.01 -8.37 19.51
N ASP A 869 -39.72 -7.20 18.93
CA ASP A 869 -39.51 -7.01 17.49
C ASP A 869 -38.03 -7.12 17.07
N ILE A 870 -37.11 -7.17 18.05
CA ILE A 870 -35.66 -7.17 17.83
C ILE A 870 -35.19 -8.40 17.03
N GLU A 871 -35.85 -9.55 17.15
CA GLU A 871 -35.46 -10.78 16.42
C GLU A 871 -36.15 -10.93 15.06
N LYS A 872 -37.12 -10.07 14.72
CA LYS A 872 -37.78 -10.11 13.41
C LYS A 872 -36.86 -9.56 12.32
N ASN A 873 -37.13 -9.95 11.08
CA ASN A 873 -36.41 -9.46 9.90
C ASN A 873 -36.50 -7.93 9.80
N ILE A 874 -35.39 -7.31 9.41
CA ILE A 874 -35.31 -5.86 9.23
C ILE A 874 -35.70 -5.46 7.80
N THR A 875 -36.47 -4.40 7.69
CA THR A 875 -36.86 -3.81 6.41
C THR A 875 -35.83 -2.79 5.91
N ARG A 876 -35.88 -2.49 4.62
CA ARG A 876 -34.99 -1.52 3.98
C ARG A 876 -35.14 -0.11 4.58
N SER A 877 -36.38 0.32 4.90
CA SER A 877 -36.63 1.61 5.56
C SER A 877 -35.98 1.66 6.95
N GLU A 878 -36.08 0.58 7.72
CA GLU A 878 -35.49 0.52 9.07
C GLU A 878 -33.96 0.55 9.06
N ILE A 879 -33.33 -0.13 8.09
CA ILE A 879 -31.88 0.00 7.85
C ILE A 879 -31.52 1.47 7.60
N ILE A 880 -32.30 2.16 6.75
CA ILE A 880 -32.09 3.55 6.37
C ILE A 880 -32.21 4.48 7.58
N SER A 881 -33.23 4.32 8.41
CA SER A 881 -33.39 5.11 9.64
C SER A 881 -32.25 4.88 10.64
N ILE A 882 -31.70 3.67 10.74
CA ILE A 882 -30.55 3.39 11.63
C ILE A 882 -29.28 4.08 11.10
N VAL A 883 -29.01 4.02 9.79
CA VAL A 883 -27.78 4.61 9.23
C VAL A 883 -27.82 6.14 9.24
N THR A 884 -28.99 6.76 9.05
CA THR A 884 -29.16 8.21 9.19
C THR A 884 -29.08 8.64 10.66
N ALA A 885 -29.61 7.84 11.59
CA ALA A 885 -29.44 8.09 13.02
C ALA A 885 -27.96 8.02 13.45
N ALA A 886 -27.18 7.09 12.87
CA ALA A 886 -25.73 7.04 13.08
C ALA A 886 -25.01 8.27 12.52
N HIS A 887 -25.42 8.75 11.34
CA HIS A 887 -24.93 10.02 10.79
C HIS A 887 -25.18 11.18 11.75
N SER A 888 -26.41 11.32 12.27
CA SER A 888 -26.76 12.33 13.26
C SER A 888 -25.92 12.23 14.53
N TYR A 889 -25.71 11.01 15.03
CA TYR A 889 -24.90 10.77 16.23
C TYR A 889 -23.45 11.22 16.03
N ILE A 890 -22.85 10.86 14.90
CA ILE A 890 -21.43 11.15 14.59
C ILE A 890 -21.20 12.65 14.38
N ASN A 891 -22.11 13.32 13.68
CA ASN A 891 -21.95 14.73 13.33
C ASN A 891 -22.54 15.70 14.36
N ASN A 892 -23.16 15.16 15.43
CA ASN A 892 -23.92 15.94 16.40
C ASN A 892 -24.96 16.87 15.73
N ASP A 893 -25.54 16.42 14.61
CA ASP A 893 -26.54 17.14 13.81
C ASP A 893 -27.91 16.47 13.96
N MET A 894 -28.92 17.26 14.32
CA MET A 894 -30.29 16.80 14.52
C MET A 894 -31.11 16.74 13.21
N GLY A 895 -30.60 17.24 12.08
CA GLY A 895 -31.34 17.29 10.82
C GLY A 895 -30.55 16.84 9.60
N LEU A 896 -31.21 16.12 8.70
CA LEU A 896 -30.66 15.81 7.37
C LEU A 896 -30.87 17.02 6.44
N LYS A 897 -29.78 17.59 5.92
CA LYS A 897 -29.84 18.66 4.91
C LYS A 897 -29.76 18.05 3.52
N VAL A 898 -30.90 17.88 2.85
CA VAL A 898 -31.01 17.15 1.57
C VAL A 898 -32.06 17.74 0.63
N ASP A 899 -31.88 17.58 -0.68
CA ASP A 899 -32.89 17.93 -1.68
C ASP A 899 -33.73 16.70 -2.05
N LYS A 900 -34.99 16.67 -1.56
CA LYS A 900 -35.93 15.57 -1.84
C LYS A 900 -36.27 15.42 -3.33
N LYS A 901 -35.93 16.37 -4.20
CA LYS A 901 -36.11 16.23 -5.66
C LYS A 901 -35.38 15.02 -6.23
N ILE A 902 -34.30 14.56 -5.59
CA ILE A 902 -33.59 13.35 -6.01
C ILE A 902 -34.51 12.11 -6.00
N LEU A 903 -35.62 12.16 -5.25
CA LEU A 903 -36.60 11.08 -5.16
C LEU A 903 -37.68 11.12 -6.27
N ALA A 904 -37.70 12.14 -7.14
CA ALA A 904 -38.77 12.33 -8.11
C ALA A 904 -38.94 11.16 -9.11
N GLY A 905 -37.89 10.37 -9.33
CA GLY A 905 -37.91 9.21 -10.24
C GLY A 905 -38.44 7.92 -9.62
N PHE A 906 -38.77 7.89 -8.33
CA PHE A 906 -39.14 6.66 -7.62
C PHE A 906 -40.67 6.52 -7.47
N VAL A 907 -41.17 5.32 -7.81
CA VAL A 907 -42.62 5.06 -7.92
C VAL A 907 -43.36 4.99 -6.58
N ASP A 908 -42.64 4.83 -5.48
CA ASP A 908 -43.16 4.55 -4.15
C ASP A 908 -42.84 5.67 -3.13
N ILE A 909 -42.40 6.83 -3.61
CA ILE A 909 -42.15 8.02 -2.78
C ILE A 909 -43.39 8.42 -1.95
N ASN A 910 -44.59 8.23 -2.49
CA ASN A 910 -45.86 8.57 -1.83
C ASN A 910 -46.23 7.63 -0.66
N LYS A 911 -45.50 6.53 -0.48
CA LYS A 911 -45.66 5.61 0.66
C LYS A 911 -44.80 6.01 1.86
N LEU A 912 -43.90 6.98 1.69
CA LEU A 912 -42.95 7.43 2.71
C LEU A 912 -43.48 8.65 3.44
N THR A 913 -43.27 8.68 4.76
CA THR A 913 -43.41 9.88 5.58
C THR A 913 -42.40 10.96 5.17
N ASP A 914 -42.61 12.21 5.59
CA ASP A 914 -41.69 13.31 5.27
C ASP A 914 -40.27 13.07 5.82
N LEU A 915 -40.18 12.43 6.99
CA LEU A 915 -38.92 12.01 7.58
C LEU A 915 -38.25 10.93 6.73
N GLU A 916 -38.95 9.84 6.41
CA GLU A 916 -38.41 8.77 5.56
C GLU A 916 -37.95 9.29 4.19
N GLN A 917 -38.68 10.23 3.58
CA GLN A 917 -38.22 10.87 2.34
C GLN A 917 -36.89 11.59 2.53
N SER A 918 -36.68 12.27 3.66
CA SER A 918 -35.40 12.91 3.96
C SER A 918 -34.28 11.87 4.15
N GLU A 919 -34.58 10.76 4.82
CA GLU A 919 -33.62 9.68 5.06
C GLU A 919 -33.21 8.97 3.76
N PHE A 920 -34.18 8.60 2.92
CA PHE A 920 -33.93 8.00 1.61
C PHE A 920 -33.19 8.96 0.68
N ALA A 921 -33.56 10.24 0.64
CA ALA A 921 -32.86 11.25 -0.16
C ALA A 921 -31.39 11.35 0.27
N TRP A 922 -31.13 11.42 1.57
CA TRP A 922 -29.77 11.46 2.11
C TRP A 922 -28.95 10.23 1.72
N CYS A 923 -29.52 9.03 1.87
CA CYS A 923 -28.82 7.81 1.51
C CYS A 923 -28.53 7.70 -0.01
N ILE A 924 -29.38 8.26 -0.88
CA ILE A 924 -29.15 8.27 -2.33
C ILE A 924 -28.10 9.33 -2.70
N GLU A 925 -28.21 10.56 -2.16
CA GLU A 925 -27.22 11.62 -2.37
C GLU A 925 -25.81 11.17 -1.96
N ASN A 926 -25.71 10.43 -0.85
CA ASN A 926 -24.45 9.89 -0.33
C ASN A 926 -24.07 8.51 -0.91
N LYS A 927 -24.80 8.02 -1.93
CA LYS A 927 -24.53 6.75 -2.64
C LYS A 927 -24.50 5.51 -1.71
N ILE A 928 -25.18 5.57 -0.58
CA ILE A 928 -25.32 4.48 0.38
C ILE A 928 -26.27 3.42 -0.19
N ILE A 929 -27.38 3.86 -0.79
CA ILE A 929 -28.36 3.00 -1.44
C ILE A 929 -28.60 3.41 -2.89
N ASN A 930 -29.10 2.46 -3.67
CA ASN A 930 -29.69 2.71 -4.98
C ASN A 930 -31.16 2.29 -4.96
N GLY A 931 -31.89 2.69 -6.00
CA GLY A 931 -33.19 2.11 -6.33
C GLY A 931 -33.12 0.66 -6.78
N LEU A 932 -34.23 -0.05 -6.61
CA LEU A 932 -34.40 -1.41 -7.09
C LEU A 932 -35.33 -1.39 -8.31
N THR A 933 -34.92 -2.03 -9.40
CA THR A 933 -35.80 -2.30 -10.53
C THR A 933 -36.67 -3.48 -10.16
N THR A 934 -37.97 -3.28 -10.01
CA THR A 934 -38.90 -4.30 -9.47
C THR A 934 -39.70 -5.03 -10.52
N ASP A 935 -39.60 -4.62 -11.79
CA ASP A 935 -40.27 -5.28 -12.92
C ASP A 935 -39.60 -4.96 -14.27
N ASN A 936 -40.06 -5.63 -15.33
CA ASN A 936 -39.57 -5.43 -16.70
C ASN A 936 -40.02 -4.08 -17.31
N SER A 937 -40.71 -3.21 -16.56
CA SER A 937 -41.16 -1.90 -17.05
C SER A 937 -40.08 -0.82 -16.94
N GLY A 938 -38.92 -1.13 -16.35
CA GLY A 938 -37.81 -0.19 -16.15
C GLY A 938 -38.07 0.84 -15.05
N LYS A 939 -39.15 0.69 -14.28
CA LYS A 939 -39.47 1.57 -13.15
C LYS A 939 -38.61 1.22 -11.94
N VAL A 940 -38.13 2.27 -11.27
CA VAL A 940 -37.24 2.17 -10.12
C VAL A 940 -38.02 2.46 -8.83
N SER A 941 -37.87 1.58 -7.84
CA SER A 941 -38.59 1.60 -6.56
C SER A 941 -37.59 1.68 -5.39
N LEU A 942 -37.92 2.43 -4.34
CA LEU A 942 -37.15 2.48 -3.10
C LEU A 942 -37.34 1.19 -2.28
N SER A 943 -38.51 0.57 -2.40
CA SER A 943 -38.91 -0.68 -1.75
C SER A 943 -38.79 -0.64 -0.22
N PRO A 944 -39.42 0.33 0.48
CA PRO A 944 -39.20 0.58 1.91
C PRO A 944 -39.55 -0.62 2.81
N SER A 945 -40.64 -1.33 2.50
CA SER A 945 -41.11 -2.47 3.30
C SER A 945 -40.44 -3.81 2.95
N LYS A 946 -39.50 -3.84 1.98
CA LYS A 946 -38.79 -5.06 1.60
C LYS A 946 -37.85 -5.49 2.73
N GLU A 947 -37.97 -6.73 3.18
CA GLU A 947 -37.00 -7.35 4.09
C GLU A 947 -35.64 -7.47 3.38
N SER A 948 -34.57 -7.14 4.11
CA SER A 948 -33.21 -7.09 3.55
C SER A 948 -32.42 -8.37 3.82
N THR A 949 -31.69 -8.82 2.80
CA THR A 949 -30.75 -9.92 2.93
C THR A 949 -29.49 -9.50 3.70
N ARG A 950 -28.75 -10.47 4.25
CA ARG A 950 -27.44 -10.23 4.89
C ARG A 950 -26.45 -9.52 3.96
N ALA A 951 -26.44 -9.87 2.67
CA ALA A 951 -25.61 -9.20 1.66
C ALA A 951 -25.99 -7.73 1.46
N GLU A 952 -27.29 -7.43 1.27
CA GLU A 952 -27.78 -6.04 1.12
C GLU A 952 -27.45 -5.20 2.35
N ALA A 953 -27.70 -5.73 3.55
CA ALA A 953 -27.45 -5.04 4.80
C ALA A 953 -25.95 -4.77 5.04
N THR A 954 -25.09 -5.74 4.73
CA THR A 954 -23.62 -5.57 4.86
C THR A 954 -23.09 -4.51 3.89
N THR A 955 -23.60 -4.51 2.65
CA THR A 955 -23.24 -3.53 1.63
C THR A 955 -23.62 -2.12 2.06
N ILE A 956 -24.86 -1.94 2.57
CA ILE A 956 -25.34 -0.64 3.07
C ILE A 956 -24.51 -0.17 4.26
N LEU A 957 -24.17 -1.08 5.18
CA LEU A 957 -23.32 -0.80 6.32
C LEU A 957 -21.94 -0.26 5.90
N LEU A 958 -21.20 -0.96 5.03
CA LEU A 958 -19.88 -0.51 4.60
C LEU A 958 -19.92 0.84 3.90
N ARG A 959 -20.90 1.05 3.00
CA ARG A 959 -21.07 2.34 2.33
C ARG A 959 -21.38 3.46 3.30
N THR A 960 -22.18 3.18 4.34
CA THR A 960 -22.45 4.12 5.42
C THR A 960 -21.16 4.47 6.17
N LEU A 961 -20.37 3.48 6.60
CA LEU A 961 -19.12 3.72 7.34
C LEU A 961 -18.11 4.53 6.50
N ARG A 962 -18.04 4.32 5.18
CA ARG A 962 -17.25 5.14 4.25
C ARG A 962 -17.75 6.57 4.15
N SER A 963 -19.07 6.76 3.95
CA SER A 963 -19.70 8.09 3.90
C SER A 963 -19.47 8.87 5.19
N LEU A 964 -19.42 8.18 6.33
CA LEU A 964 -19.13 8.77 7.64
C LEU A 964 -17.63 8.93 7.92
N SER A 965 -16.77 8.65 6.94
CA SER A 965 -15.32 8.76 7.08
C SER A 965 -14.74 7.94 8.24
N LEU A 966 -15.37 6.82 8.60
CA LEU A 966 -14.91 5.89 9.64
C LEU A 966 -14.00 4.79 9.06
N ILE A 967 -14.23 4.42 7.80
CA ILE A 967 -13.37 3.54 7.01
C ILE A 967 -13.11 4.17 5.65
N ASP A 968 -12.28 3.51 4.85
CA ASP A 968 -11.63 3.98 3.63
C ASP A 968 -12.15 3.39 2.31
#